data_AF-A0A7C1Z2B2-F1
#
_entry.id   AF-A0A7C1Z2B2-F1
#
_cell.length_a   1.000
_cell.length_b   1.000
_cell.length_c   1.000
_cell.angle_alpha   90.00
_cell.angle_beta   90.00
_cell.angle_gamma   90.00
#
_symmetry.space_group_name_H-M   'P 1'
#
loop_
_entity.id
_entity.type
_entity.pdbx_description
1 polymer ?
#
loop_
_entity_poly.entity_id
_entity_poly.type
_entity_poly.pdbx_seq_one_letter_code
_entity_poly.pdbx_strand_id
1 'polypeptide(L)'
;MKPFGSLLLSLLCFTVIIACGRVGSQTKSKDQSIGVQDHLAVKPFRVLVIIDNQWKDPLSYNIDSRRVEGEEFTDVVTMLKIWGIPFDVLRLDEQRLQINRFLDGEAKPNYGCVIWMADPNNLEGYSAHFETLKRAVEEYGISMIALFDNIMSGDVAELVGVDCKGTQRIDQNNNVEKFAISGDHFITRDAEGIALPNHELWVPSSITSGDFNTPTTKGPMGYLDSISIIHCSALESVEVLGTVAGNPQLVVRDLSDETKVIWIGGGKDWYRQYPVMRGIFRKSLVYAMGYGVFNDNFENGFIFIMDDVGCSEHAYSLRWHYPTPSKETLIKYLIEPLEERGLMMVQNITPGYANPKTRMIENAWDVEPFTDIFGNWQDYGSTYEGLKEGLERGVFEIQPHRAWSHMNWDLDSPPGPWWDDPIDGEMSDVDWYNEVVDVRRDAVPVPSNDLLFIYKTGIDAVWEAFGVVPLSAEVRPVAELKDGTHGGDDNGRIAAIAGLGVSRECYVGFDRTIEFSMMMPEQFTCHDLDLTPKSGALADTIDEDWGVLLEMTTEQLLGSKIAGGRRASLLNNTDWIDSRKDKYWMGFNETCAYLHSSIKETSGNGFGLVFNYDTHYCKYFENKSSRWTLELSDSFREKLGSGASVIIDGRKTGMELGPEQLIEIPGGLGSHKIDIGTKQ
;
A
#
# COMPACT_ATOMS: atom_id res chain seq x y z
N MET A 1 38.15 -5.05 -58.52
CA MET A 1 38.07 -6.22 -59.43
C MET A 1 37.34 -7.34 -58.70
N LYS A 2 36.19 -7.75 -59.24
CA LYS A 2 35.41 -8.99 -58.95
C LYS A 2 36.18 -10.24 -59.43
N PRO A 3 35.75 -11.54 -59.29
CA PRO A 3 34.35 -12.06 -59.19
C PRO A 3 34.12 -13.33 -58.29
N PHE A 4 32.94 -13.52 -57.65
CA PHE A 4 31.69 -14.27 -57.98
C PHE A 4 31.51 -15.71 -57.44
N GLY A 5 30.28 -15.99 -56.98
CA GLY A 5 29.57 -17.29 -56.88
C GLY A 5 28.66 -17.38 -55.63
N SER A 6 27.36 -16.97 -55.62
CA SER A 6 26.13 -17.63 -56.15
C SER A 6 25.86 -18.98 -55.46
N LEU A 7 24.71 -19.37 -54.87
CA LEU A 7 23.25 -19.22 -55.11
C LEU A 7 22.58 -19.83 -53.82
N LEU A 8 21.43 -19.43 -53.27
CA LEU A 8 20.07 -19.83 -53.68
C LEU A 8 19.04 -19.14 -52.77
N LEU A 9 18.06 -18.49 -53.41
CA LEU A 9 16.85 -17.89 -52.83
C LEU A 9 15.67 -18.71 -53.34
N SER A 10 14.76 -19.14 -52.46
CA SER A 10 13.50 -19.80 -52.86
C SER A 10 12.31 -18.92 -52.50
N LEU A 11 11.62 -18.48 -53.56
CA LEU A 11 10.37 -17.70 -53.59
C LEU A 11 9.21 -18.66 -53.93
N LEU A 12 8.05 -18.52 -53.29
CA LEU A 12 6.74 -18.97 -53.77
C LEU A 12 5.66 -18.19 -52.97
N CYS A 13 5.18 -17.06 -53.50
CA CYS A 13 3.94 -16.93 -54.27
C CYS A 13 2.67 -17.42 -53.53
N PHE A 14 1.87 -16.49 -53.00
CA PHE A 14 0.42 -16.64 -52.97
C PHE A 14 -0.28 -15.32 -53.34
N THR A 15 -1.39 -15.52 -54.04
CA THR A 15 -2.04 -14.64 -55.00
C THR A 15 -3.00 -13.67 -54.33
N VAL A 16 -2.97 -12.39 -54.74
CA VAL A 16 -3.99 -11.38 -54.42
C VAL A 16 -5.16 -11.52 -55.39
N ILE A 17 -6.36 -11.83 -54.88
CA ILE A 17 -7.60 -11.77 -55.66
C ILE A 17 -8.30 -10.45 -55.35
N ILE A 18 -8.29 -9.56 -56.34
CA ILE A 18 -9.14 -8.36 -56.40
C ILE A 18 -10.48 -8.80 -56.98
N ALA A 19 -11.57 -8.57 -56.26
CA ALA A 19 -12.93 -8.69 -56.79
C ALA A 19 -13.67 -7.35 -56.62
N CYS A 20 -13.71 -6.56 -57.70
CA CYS A 20 -14.71 -5.51 -57.88
C CYS A 20 -16.05 -6.16 -58.29
N GLY A 21 -17.12 -5.89 -57.55
CA GLY A 21 -18.48 -6.36 -57.85
C GLY A 21 -19.55 -5.33 -57.48
N ARG A 22 -20.04 -4.64 -58.50
CA ARG A 22 -21.21 -3.75 -58.65
C ARG A 22 -22.30 -3.68 -57.57
N VAL A 23 -22.73 -2.43 -57.38
CA VAL A 23 -24.04 -1.95 -56.91
C VAL A 23 -25.22 -2.66 -57.60
N GLY A 24 -26.19 -3.12 -56.79
CA GLY A 24 -27.47 -3.69 -57.22
C GLY A 24 -28.48 -3.67 -56.06
N SER A 25 -29.74 -3.39 -56.39
CA SER A 25 -30.83 -2.89 -55.54
C SER A 25 -31.47 -3.86 -54.54
N GLN A 26 -32.08 -3.25 -53.52
CA GLN A 26 -33.07 -3.76 -52.57
C GLN A 26 -33.86 -5.03 -52.97
N THR A 27 -33.87 -6.00 -52.05
CA THR A 27 -35.02 -6.88 -51.81
C THR A 27 -35.17 -7.11 -50.30
N LYS A 28 -36.32 -6.70 -49.76
CA LYS A 28 -36.76 -7.01 -48.39
C LYS A 28 -37.00 -8.51 -48.26
N SER A 29 -36.29 -9.18 -47.34
CA SER A 29 -36.74 -10.45 -46.77
C SER A 29 -37.01 -10.26 -45.28
N LYS A 30 -38.28 -10.38 -44.91
CA LYS A 30 -38.70 -10.78 -43.57
C LYS A 30 -38.19 -12.20 -43.36
N ASP A 31 -37.36 -12.45 -42.35
CA ASP A 31 -37.68 -13.46 -41.34
C ASP A 31 -36.66 -13.53 -40.21
N GLN A 32 -37.23 -13.73 -39.01
CA GLN A 32 -36.66 -14.34 -37.81
C GLN A 32 -35.56 -13.58 -37.06
N SER A 33 -36.02 -12.70 -36.17
CA SER A 33 -35.33 -12.28 -34.95
C SER A 33 -34.95 -13.50 -34.10
N ILE A 34 -33.74 -14.00 -34.28
CA ILE A 34 -33.02 -14.71 -33.23
C ILE A 34 -32.64 -13.64 -32.21
N GLY A 35 -33.13 -13.78 -30.97
CA GLY A 35 -32.88 -12.84 -29.89
C GLY A 35 -31.38 -12.63 -29.72
N VAL A 36 -30.94 -11.41 -30.02
CA VAL A 36 -29.65 -10.90 -29.57
C VAL A 36 -29.77 -10.84 -28.05
N GLN A 37 -29.07 -11.73 -27.34
CA GLN A 37 -28.80 -11.47 -25.93
C GLN A 37 -28.06 -10.14 -25.89
N ASP A 38 -28.69 -9.10 -25.33
CA ASP A 38 -28.00 -7.84 -25.07
C ASP A 38 -26.74 -8.16 -24.27
N HIS A 39 -25.58 -7.96 -24.91
CA HIS A 39 -24.30 -8.16 -24.27
C HIS A 39 -24.20 -7.16 -23.13
N LEU A 40 -24.05 -7.65 -21.89
CA LEU A 40 -23.77 -6.79 -20.74
C LEU A 40 -22.45 -6.06 -21.01
N ALA A 41 -22.52 -4.76 -21.27
CA ALA A 41 -21.35 -3.92 -21.45
C ALA A 41 -20.69 -3.72 -20.08
N VAL A 42 -19.54 -4.37 -19.88
CA VAL A 42 -18.77 -4.30 -18.63
C VAL A 42 -17.62 -3.32 -18.86
N LYS A 43 -17.51 -2.31 -17.98
CA LYS A 43 -16.37 -1.39 -17.98
C LYS A 43 -15.10 -2.10 -17.49
N PRO A 44 -13.91 -1.72 -17.98
CA PRO A 44 -12.65 -2.23 -17.45
C PRO A 44 -12.53 -2.03 -15.94
N PHE A 45 -12.01 -3.02 -15.22
CA PHE A 45 -11.73 -2.90 -13.78
C PHE A 45 -10.38 -2.24 -13.55
N ARG A 46 -10.26 -0.98 -13.99
CA ARG A 46 -9.04 -0.19 -13.90
C ARG A 46 -9.36 1.29 -13.92
N VAL A 47 -8.57 2.07 -13.17
CA VAL A 47 -8.70 3.52 -13.12
C VAL A 47 -7.44 4.25 -13.59
N LEU A 48 -7.61 5.44 -14.17
CA LEU A 48 -6.53 6.35 -14.49
C LEU A 48 -6.57 7.54 -13.53
N VAL A 49 -5.55 7.69 -12.69
CA VAL A 49 -5.40 8.83 -11.79
C VAL A 49 -4.64 9.93 -12.53
N ILE A 50 -5.26 11.08 -12.72
CA ILE A 50 -4.66 12.22 -13.42
C ILE A 50 -4.30 13.29 -12.40
N ILE A 51 -3.01 13.61 -12.33
CA ILE A 51 -2.43 14.58 -11.39
C ILE A 51 -1.74 15.71 -12.15
N ASP A 52 -1.52 16.84 -11.47
CA ASP A 52 -0.77 17.98 -12.01
C ASP A 52 0.73 17.84 -11.72
N ASN A 53 1.24 18.52 -10.70
CA ASN A 53 2.63 18.53 -10.26
C ASN A 53 2.77 18.10 -8.79
N GLN A 54 1.76 17.43 -8.20
CA GLN A 54 1.85 16.96 -6.81
C GLN A 54 3.06 16.05 -6.61
N TRP A 55 3.39 15.20 -7.58
CA TRP A 55 4.59 14.40 -7.56
C TRP A 55 5.77 15.22 -8.10
N LYS A 56 6.77 15.53 -7.26
CA LYS A 56 7.86 16.47 -7.56
C LYS A 56 9.07 15.84 -8.23
N ASP A 57 9.29 14.55 -8.02
CA ASP A 57 10.41 13.85 -8.63
C ASP A 57 9.98 13.20 -9.96
N PRO A 58 10.48 13.69 -11.10
CA PRO A 58 10.11 13.16 -12.41
C PRO A 58 10.75 11.81 -12.78
N LEU A 59 11.75 11.38 -12.00
CA LEU A 59 12.51 10.17 -12.28
C LEU A 59 12.26 9.06 -11.27
N SER A 60 11.65 9.37 -10.13
CA SER A 60 11.36 8.38 -9.09
C SER A 60 10.13 7.54 -9.41
N TYR A 61 10.13 6.33 -8.86
CA TYR A 61 9.00 5.40 -8.79
C TYR A 61 8.34 5.39 -7.40
N ASN A 62 8.81 6.23 -6.48
CA ASN A 62 8.32 6.30 -5.12
C ASN A 62 7.27 7.42 -4.96
N ILE A 63 6.17 7.06 -4.33
CA ILE A 63 5.10 7.95 -3.90
C ILE A 63 5.16 7.99 -2.38
N ASP A 64 5.71 9.08 -1.84
CA ASP A 64 5.98 9.26 -0.40
C ASP A 64 5.98 10.75 -0.02
N SER A 65 6.01 11.00 1.28
CA SER A 65 5.93 12.34 1.87
C SER A 65 7.06 13.32 1.48
N ARG A 66 8.19 12.85 0.94
CA ARG A 66 9.28 13.72 0.46
C ARG A 66 9.15 14.08 -1.01
N ARG A 67 8.54 13.20 -1.80
CA ARG A 67 8.43 13.34 -3.25
C ARG A 67 7.07 13.83 -3.70
N VAL A 68 6.06 13.75 -2.83
CA VAL A 68 4.71 14.24 -3.09
C VAL A 68 4.43 15.47 -2.23
N GLU A 69 3.99 16.56 -2.88
CA GLU A 69 3.44 17.72 -2.20
C GLU A 69 1.98 17.47 -1.84
N GLY A 70 1.66 17.64 -0.56
CA GLY A 70 0.36 17.26 -0.02
C GLY A 70 0.23 15.75 0.20
N GLU A 71 -0.83 15.35 0.89
CA GLU A 71 -1.10 13.93 1.22
C GLU A 71 -2.27 13.39 0.39
N GLU A 72 -3.04 14.25 -0.29
CA GLU A 72 -4.26 13.85 -1.00
C GLU A 72 -4.01 12.84 -2.14
N PHE A 73 -2.93 13.00 -2.90
CA PHE A 73 -2.57 12.07 -3.96
C PHE A 73 -2.15 10.73 -3.38
N THR A 74 -1.30 10.77 -2.34
CA THR A 74 -0.83 9.58 -1.61
C THR A 74 -2.00 8.81 -0.99
N ASP A 75 -2.99 9.49 -0.41
CA ASP A 75 -4.22 8.87 0.12
C ASP A 75 -4.99 8.10 -0.95
N VAL A 76 -5.21 8.73 -2.12
CA VAL A 76 -5.98 8.12 -3.20
C VAL A 76 -5.28 6.87 -3.70
N VAL A 77 -3.97 6.92 -3.97
CA VAL A 77 -3.25 5.72 -4.43
C VAL A 77 -3.09 4.66 -3.33
N THR A 78 -3.02 5.07 -2.06
CA THR A 78 -3.06 4.17 -0.90
C THR A 78 -4.36 3.38 -0.88
N MET A 79 -5.51 4.07 -0.96
CA MET A 79 -6.83 3.44 -1.02
C MET A 79 -6.94 2.47 -2.20
N LEU A 80 -6.58 2.92 -3.41
CA LEU A 80 -6.65 2.08 -4.61
C LEU A 80 -5.78 0.83 -4.50
N LYS A 81 -4.55 0.97 -3.98
CA LYS A 81 -3.63 -0.15 -3.80
C LYS A 81 -4.14 -1.14 -2.74
N ILE A 82 -4.58 -0.66 -1.58
CA ILE A 82 -5.10 -1.50 -0.49
C ILE A 82 -6.37 -2.22 -0.91
N TRP A 83 -7.28 -1.53 -1.59
CA TRP A 83 -8.51 -2.12 -2.13
C TRP A 83 -8.29 -3.10 -3.27
N GLY A 84 -7.08 -3.14 -3.87
CA GLY A 84 -6.78 -4.02 -5.01
C GLY A 84 -7.33 -3.51 -6.33
N ILE A 85 -7.62 -2.20 -6.45
CA ILE A 85 -8.05 -1.58 -7.71
C ILE A 85 -6.82 -1.33 -8.58
N PRO A 86 -6.72 -1.91 -9.79
CA PRO A 86 -5.63 -1.60 -10.72
C PRO A 86 -5.67 -0.13 -11.15
N PHE A 87 -4.54 0.56 -11.10
CA PHE A 87 -4.47 1.95 -11.50
C PHE A 87 -3.15 2.35 -12.19
N ASP A 88 -3.27 3.33 -13.08
CA ASP A 88 -2.16 4.06 -13.67
C ASP A 88 -2.20 5.52 -13.23
N VAL A 89 -1.05 6.18 -13.26
CA VAL A 89 -0.92 7.61 -12.95
C VAL A 89 -0.49 8.34 -14.22
N LEU A 90 -1.21 9.40 -14.58
CA LEU A 90 -0.85 10.31 -15.65
C LEU A 90 -0.55 11.68 -15.06
N ARG A 91 0.66 12.15 -15.33
CA ARG A 91 1.26 13.37 -14.80
C ARG A 91 1.20 14.48 -15.83
N LEU A 92 0.40 15.51 -15.60
CA LEU A 92 0.22 16.57 -16.60
C LEU A 92 1.40 17.54 -16.67
N ASP A 93 2.22 17.63 -15.63
CA ASP A 93 3.50 18.36 -15.64
C ASP A 93 4.53 17.74 -16.61
N GLU A 94 4.41 16.44 -16.89
CA GLU A 94 5.36 15.69 -17.73
C GLU A 94 4.78 15.16 -19.04
N GLN A 95 3.49 14.86 -19.03
CA GLN A 95 2.81 14.09 -20.06
C GLN A 95 1.65 14.87 -20.65
N ARG A 96 1.51 14.78 -21.97
CA ARG A 96 0.37 15.38 -22.67
C ARG A 96 -0.87 14.51 -22.51
N LEU A 97 -2.00 15.16 -22.27
CA LEU A 97 -3.30 14.53 -22.39
C LEU A 97 -3.56 14.17 -23.86
N GLN A 98 -3.60 12.88 -24.16
CA GLN A 98 -3.84 12.34 -25.51
C GLN A 98 -4.82 11.18 -25.43
N ILE A 99 -5.70 11.05 -26.43
CA ILE A 99 -6.76 10.02 -26.39
C ILE A 99 -6.20 8.59 -26.30
N ASN A 100 -5.01 8.35 -26.89
CA ASN A 100 -4.32 7.05 -26.80
C ASN A 100 -3.84 6.70 -25.38
N ARG A 101 -3.91 7.63 -24.42
CA ARG A 101 -3.68 7.35 -23.01
C ARG A 101 -4.89 6.72 -22.33
N PHE A 102 -6.08 6.83 -22.92
CA PHE A 102 -7.35 6.32 -22.40
C PHE A 102 -7.80 5.02 -23.07
N LEU A 103 -7.24 4.71 -24.24
CA LEU A 103 -7.66 3.59 -25.08
C LEU A 103 -6.58 2.54 -25.24
N ASP A 104 -6.99 1.30 -25.48
CA ASP A 104 -6.11 0.19 -25.84
C ASP A 104 -5.70 0.21 -27.33
N GLY A 105 -4.94 -0.80 -27.76
CA GLY A 105 -4.50 -0.95 -29.16
C GLY A 105 -5.63 -1.21 -30.16
N GLU A 106 -6.84 -1.54 -29.69
CA GLU A 106 -8.04 -1.73 -30.50
C GLU A 106 -8.99 -0.52 -30.44
N ALA A 107 -8.54 0.60 -29.84
CA ALA A 107 -9.31 1.81 -29.59
C ALA A 107 -10.53 1.61 -28.68
N LYS A 108 -10.50 0.61 -27.80
CA LYS A 108 -11.49 0.42 -26.73
C LYS A 108 -11.03 1.12 -25.45
N PRO A 109 -11.95 1.53 -24.56
CA PRO A 109 -11.58 2.04 -23.25
C PRO A 109 -10.65 1.09 -22.49
N ASN A 110 -9.51 1.61 -22.02
CA ASN A 110 -8.57 0.86 -21.18
C ASN A 110 -8.87 1.05 -19.67
N TYR A 111 -9.80 1.96 -19.34
CA TYR A 111 -10.20 2.31 -17.98
C TYR A 111 -11.71 2.39 -17.88
N GLY A 112 -12.26 1.95 -16.75
CA GLY A 112 -13.67 2.15 -16.43
C GLY A 112 -13.95 3.55 -15.88
N CYS A 113 -12.95 4.14 -15.20
CA CYS A 113 -13.06 5.45 -14.57
C CYS A 113 -11.74 6.24 -14.62
N VAL A 114 -11.85 7.56 -14.72
CA VAL A 114 -10.75 8.52 -14.53
C VAL A 114 -10.94 9.21 -13.19
N ILE A 115 -9.90 9.25 -12.37
CA ILE A 115 -9.86 10.07 -11.16
C ILE A 115 -9.10 11.34 -11.48
N TRP A 116 -9.81 12.46 -11.51
CA TRP A 116 -9.27 13.77 -11.86
C TRP A 116 -8.85 14.54 -10.60
N MET A 117 -7.55 14.76 -10.46
CA MET A 117 -6.92 15.46 -9.33
C MET A 117 -5.96 16.55 -9.80
N ALA A 118 -6.19 17.13 -10.98
CA ALA A 118 -5.30 18.12 -11.54
C ALA A 118 -5.97 19.49 -11.65
N ASP A 119 -5.21 20.56 -11.46
CA ASP A 119 -5.53 21.91 -11.93
C ASP A 119 -4.58 22.32 -13.06
N PRO A 120 -4.91 22.00 -14.33
CA PRO A 120 -4.01 22.27 -15.45
C PRO A 120 -3.78 23.75 -15.72
N ASN A 121 -4.58 24.65 -15.13
CA ASN A 121 -4.35 26.09 -15.27
C ASN A 121 -3.10 26.55 -14.51
N ASN A 122 -2.65 25.76 -13.52
CA ASN A 122 -1.45 26.04 -12.72
C ASN A 122 -0.17 25.42 -13.32
N LEU A 123 -0.27 24.76 -14.48
CA LEU A 123 0.86 24.12 -15.13
C LEU A 123 1.49 25.03 -16.19
N GLU A 124 2.81 25.27 -16.07
CA GLU A 124 3.59 25.89 -17.14
C GLU A 124 3.98 24.83 -18.18
N GLY A 125 3.45 24.92 -19.40
CA GLY A 125 3.85 24.02 -20.50
C GLY A 125 2.74 23.11 -21.01
N TYR A 126 3.01 21.80 -21.12
CA TYR A 126 2.18 20.81 -21.81
C TYR A 126 0.71 20.85 -21.39
N SER A 127 -0.09 21.60 -22.15
CA SER A 127 -1.48 21.91 -21.82
C SER A 127 -2.33 20.64 -21.76
N ALA A 128 -3.15 20.50 -20.70
CA ALA A 128 -4.30 19.61 -20.75
C ALA A 128 -5.19 20.05 -21.91
N HIS A 129 -5.20 19.27 -22.99
CA HIS A 129 -6.21 19.43 -24.01
C HIS A 129 -7.52 18.87 -23.44
N PHE A 130 -8.27 19.68 -22.70
CA PHE A 130 -9.50 19.28 -22.02
C PHE A 130 -10.52 18.64 -22.97
N GLU A 131 -10.52 19.02 -24.24
CA GLU A 131 -11.26 18.33 -25.31
C GLU A 131 -10.98 16.81 -25.31
N THR A 132 -9.75 16.38 -25.04
CA THR A 132 -9.40 14.96 -24.93
C THR A 132 -10.09 14.29 -23.75
N LEU A 133 -10.17 14.97 -22.59
CA LEU A 133 -10.91 14.45 -21.44
C LEU A 133 -12.40 14.34 -21.77
N LYS A 134 -12.99 15.38 -22.36
CA LYS A 134 -14.37 15.39 -22.80
C LYS A 134 -14.66 14.24 -23.77
N ARG A 135 -13.79 14.03 -24.76
CA ARG A 135 -13.89 12.91 -25.70
C ARG A 135 -13.80 11.56 -24.99
N ALA A 136 -12.85 11.38 -24.08
CA ALA A 136 -12.73 10.13 -23.32
C ALA A 136 -14.01 9.81 -22.53
N VAL A 137 -14.63 10.83 -21.94
CA VAL A 137 -15.86 10.68 -21.15
C VAL A 137 -17.10 10.52 -22.04
N GLU A 138 -17.35 11.46 -22.94
CA GLU A 138 -18.58 11.54 -23.74
C GLU A 138 -18.59 10.60 -24.96
N GLU A 139 -17.47 10.45 -25.67
CA GLU A 139 -17.40 9.61 -26.89
C GLU A 139 -17.10 8.15 -26.56
N TYR A 140 -16.20 7.90 -25.61
CA TYR A 140 -15.72 6.55 -25.27
C TYR A 140 -16.37 5.97 -24.01
N GLY A 141 -17.22 6.74 -23.33
CA GLY A 141 -17.99 6.27 -22.18
C GLY A 141 -17.14 5.91 -20.97
N ILE A 142 -15.99 6.56 -20.77
CA ILE A 142 -15.17 6.40 -19.57
C ILE A 142 -15.78 7.29 -18.46
N SER A 143 -16.09 6.71 -17.30
CA SER A 143 -16.66 7.51 -16.20
C SER A 143 -15.59 8.42 -15.59
N MET A 144 -15.99 9.45 -14.85
CA MET A 144 -15.06 10.39 -14.21
C MET A 144 -15.44 10.66 -12.76
N ILE A 145 -14.44 10.68 -11.87
CA ILE A 145 -14.54 11.18 -10.49
C ILE A 145 -13.55 12.33 -10.35
N ALA A 146 -14.04 13.55 -10.20
CA ALA A 146 -13.20 14.70 -9.86
C ALA A 146 -13.12 14.87 -8.33
N LEU A 147 -11.94 15.14 -7.81
CA LEU A 147 -11.70 15.26 -6.37
C LEU A 147 -11.25 16.67 -5.97
N PHE A 148 -11.67 17.08 -4.78
CA PHE A 148 -11.28 18.31 -4.11
C PHE A 148 -11.65 19.56 -4.92
N ASP A 149 -10.73 20.52 -5.02
CA ASP A 149 -10.86 21.79 -5.72
C ASP A 149 -10.46 21.73 -7.21
N ASN A 150 -10.12 20.54 -7.72
CA ASN A 150 -9.61 20.34 -9.09
C ASN A 150 -10.66 20.51 -10.21
N ILE A 151 -11.86 20.99 -9.88
CA ILE A 151 -12.93 21.28 -10.84
C ILE A 151 -12.96 22.74 -11.29
N MET A 152 -12.05 23.59 -10.79
CA MET A 152 -12.06 25.03 -11.08
C MET A 152 -11.77 25.38 -12.56
N SER A 153 -11.29 24.44 -13.36
CA SER A 153 -11.20 24.60 -14.82
C SER A 153 -12.58 24.53 -15.48
N GLY A 154 -12.87 25.46 -16.39
CA GLY A 154 -14.20 25.60 -17.00
C GLY A 154 -14.69 24.31 -17.68
N ASP A 155 -13.80 23.57 -18.35
CA ASP A 155 -14.16 22.33 -19.06
C ASP A 155 -14.50 21.18 -18.09
N VAL A 156 -13.80 21.08 -16.95
CA VAL A 156 -14.10 20.06 -15.93
C VAL A 156 -15.39 20.42 -15.19
N ALA A 157 -15.59 21.69 -14.84
CA ALA A 157 -16.83 22.18 -14.26
C ALA A 157 -18.03 21.91 -15.19
N GLU A 158 -17.87 22.14 -16.50
CA GLU A 158 -18.91 21.83 -17.51
C GLU A 158 -19.23 20.34 -17.54
N LEU A 159 -18.24 19.45 -17.53
CA LEU A 159 -18.43 18.00 -17.48
C LEU A 159 -19.18 17.57 -16.22
N VAL A 160 -18.75 18.06 -15.06
CA VAL A 160 -19.41 17.83 -13.76
C VAL A 160 -20.82 18.40 -13.74
N GLY A 161 -21.09 19.47 -14.50
CA GLY A 161 -22.38 20.15 -14.56
C GLY A 161 -22.57 21.15 -13.44
N VAL A 162 -21.51 21.84 -13.04
CA VAL A 162 -21.52 22.91 -12.05
C VAL A 162 -21.00 24.21 -12.64
N ASP A 163 -21.48 25.34 -12.13
CA ASP A 163 -21.03 26.68 -12.49
C ASP A 163 -20.20 27.25 -11.34
N CYS A 164 -18.87 27.12 -11.46
CA CYS A 164 -17.91 27.53 -10.44
C CYS A 164 -17.72 29.06 -10.43
N LYS A 165 -17.83 29.67 -9.25
CA LYS A 165 -17.66 31.10 -9.01
C LYS A 165 -16.35 31.46 -8.30
N GLY A 166 -15.69 30.49 -7.67
CA GLY A 166 -14.45 30.68 -6.93
C GLY A 166 -14.29 29.69 -5.79
N THR A 167 -13.21 29.85 -5.03
CA THR A 167 -12.96 29.12 -3.78
C THR A 167 -13.31 30.00 -2.59
N GLN A 168 -13.89 29.41 -1.55
CA GLN A 168 -14.14 30.08 -0.27
C GLN A 168 -13.55 29.24 0.86
N ARG A 169 -12.84 29.89 1.79
CA ARG A 169 -12.45 29.26 3.05
C ARG A 169 -13.58 29.38 4.07
N ILE A 170 -13.95 28.26 4.67
CA ILE A 170 -14.98 28.15 5.70
C ILE A 170 -14.33 27.67 6.99
N ASP A 171 -14.52 28.44 8.06
CA ASP A 171 -14.07 28.09 9.41
C ASP A 171 -14.97 26.99 9.99
N GLN A 172 -14.36 25.87 10.41
CA GLN A 172 -15.09 24.72 10.92
C GLN A 172 -15.33 24.77 12.44
N ASN A 173 -14.69 25.70 13.17
CA ASN A 173 -14.74 25.78 14.63
C ASN A 173 -16.10 26.21 15.19
N ASN A 174 -16.93 26.89 14.40
CA ASN A 174 -18.20 27.44 14.87
C ASN A 174 -19.42 26.52 14.68
N ASN A 175 -19.25 25.27 14.20
CA ASN A 175 -20.33 24.28 14.01
C ASN A 175 -21.51 24.72 13.09
N VAL A 176 -21.43 25.88 12.40
CA VAL A 176 -22.56 26.40 11.61
C VAL A 176 -22.60 25.83 10.19
N GLU A 177 -21.45 25.58 9.58
CA GLU A 177 -21.35 25.22 8.15
C GLU A 177 -20.63 23.88 7.97
N LYS A 178 -21.34 22.79 8.29
CA LYS A 178 -20.86 21.41 8.09
C LYS A 178 -21.09 20.93 6.66
N PHE A 179 -20.29 19.98 6.20
CA PHE A 179 -20.57 19.18 5.02
C PHE A 179 -21.67 18.18 5.36
N ALA A 180 -22.89 18.50 4.96
CA ALA A 180 -24.05 17.65 5.16
C ALA A 180 -24.20 16.71 3.96
N ILE A 181 -24.11 15.41 4.23
CA ILE A 181 -24.39 14.35 3.26
C ILE A 181 -25.91 14.15 3.21
N SER A 182 -26.47 14.15 2.02
CA SER A 182 -27.92 14.16 1.79
C SER A 182 -28.31 13.30 0.59
N GLY A 183 -29.56 12.84 0.59
CA GLY A 183 -30.16 12.14 -0.54
C GLY A 183 -30.00 10.63 -0.45
N ASP A 184 -31.09 9.93 -0.75
CA ASP A 184 -31.12 8.48 -0.91
C ASP A 184 -30.59 8.10 -2.30
N HIS A 185 -29.27 8.08 -2.41
CA HIS A 185 -28.54 7.68 -3.61
C HIS A 185 -27.61 6.51 -3.28
N PHE A 186 -27.25 5.69 -4.26
CA PHE A 186 -26.35 4.55 -4.07
C PHE A 186 -25.05 4.93 -3.34
N ILE A 187 -24.51 6.10 -3.64
CA ILE A 187 -23.28 6.62 -3.04
C ILE A 187 -23.46 6.99 -1.57
N THR A 188 -24.61 7.56 -1.19
CA THR A 188 -24.81 8.22 0.11
C THR A 188 -25.73 7.49 1.07
N ARG A 189 -26.45 6.44 0.66
CA ARG A 189 -27.46 5.78 1.49
C ARG A 189 -26.95 5.29 2.86
N ASP A 190 -25.69 4.87 2.95
CA ASP A 190 -25.08 4.41 4.21
C ASP A 190 -24.55 5.58 5.07
N ALA A 191 -24.58 6.80 4.53
CA ALA A 191 -24.04 8.02 5.12
C ALA A 191 -25.05 9.17 5.20
N GLU A 192 -26.32 8.93 4.84
CA GLU A 192 -27.33 9.97 4.78
C GLU A 192 -27.54 10.61 6.16
N GLY A 193 -27.55 11.95 6.21
CA GLY A 193 -27.71 12.71 7.43
C GLY A 193 -26.44 12.88 8.26
N ILE A 194 -25.32 12.28 7.85
CA ILE A 194 -24.01 12.55 8.45
C ILE A 194 -23.56 13.96 8.05
N ALA A 195 -23.05 14.71 9.03
CA ALA A 195 -22.50 16.04 8.83
C ALA A 195 -21.06 16.12 9.33
N LEU A 196 -20.11 16.48 8.46
CA LEU A 196 -18.69 16.59 8.79
C LEU A 196 -18.25 18.05 8.98
N PRO A 197 -17.36 18.34 9.94
CA PRO A 197 -16.67 17.40 10.81
C PRO A 197 -17.57 16.83 11.92
N ASN A 198 -17.33 15.57 12.27
CA ASN A 198 -17.96 14.87 13.40
C ASN A 198 -16.91 14.08 14.19
N HIS A 199 -16.69 14.47 15.46
CA HIS A 199 -15.72 13.84 16.35
C HIS A 199 -16.00 12.36 16.62
N GLU A 200 -17.27 11.94 16.61
CA GLU A 200 -17.65 10.55 16.89
C GLU A 200 -17.31 9.61 15.73
N LEU A 201 -17.14 10.17 14.52
CA LEU A 201 -16.81 9.43 13.30
C LEU A 201 -15.33 9.57 12.92
N TRP A 202 -14.57 10.31 13.71
CA TRP A 202 -13.15 10.51 13.49
C TRP A 202 -12.37 9.26 13.90
N VAL A 203 -11.37 8.89 13.10
CA VAL A 203 -10.46 7.80 13.42
C VAL A 203 -9.04 8.34 13.51
N PRO A 204 -8.28 8.00 14.57
CA PRO A 204 -6.86 8.31 14.66
C PRO A 204 -6.10 7.78 13.45
N SER A 205 -4.99 8.44 13.11
CA SER A 205 -4.05 7.90 12.13
C SER A 205 -3.64 6.47 12.52
N SER A 206 -3.70 5.55 11.57
CA SER A 206 -3.17 4.18 11.72
C SER A 206 -1.64 4.14 11.63
N ILE A 207 -1.01 5.25 11.25
CA ILE A 207 0.44 5.38 11.10
C ILE A 207 1.03 5.99 12.36
N THR A 208 1.97 5.26 12.96
CA THR A 208 2.77 5.72 14.11
C THR A 208 3.67 6.88 13.67
N SER A 209 3.82 7.94 14.48
CA SER A 209 4.91 8.90 14.20
C SER A 209 6.25 8.17 14.22
N GLY A 210 7.23 8.66 13.45
CA GLY A 210 8.57 8.07 13.31
C GLY A 210 9.39 7.93 14.61
N ASP A 211 8.80 8.20 15.76
CA ASP A 211 9.37 7.95 17.08
C ASP A 211 9.20 6.48 17.52
N PHE A 212 8.55 5.65 16.68
CA PHE A 212 8.33 4.21 16.87
C PHE A 212 7.64 3.83 18.20
N ASN A 213 7.26 4.81 19.01
CA ASN A 213 6.68 4.66 20.34
C ASN A 213 5.18 4.72 20.25
N THR A 214 4.55 3.54 20.18
CA THR A 214 3.08 3.39 20.22
C THR A 214 2.40 4.11 19.04
N PRO A 215 1.14 3.80 18.67
CA PRO A 215 0.33 4.79 17.99
C PRO A 215 0.36 6.01 18.91
N THR A 216 1.12 7.05 18.55
CA THR A 216 0.83 8.36 19.09
C THR A 216 -0.62 8.57 18.70
N THR A 217 -1.51 8.50 19.69
CA THR A 217 -2.69 9.34 19.66
C THR A 217 -2.12 10.75 19.62
N LYS A 218 -1.68 11.20 18.44
CA LYS A 218 -1.73 12.62 18.14
C LYS A 218 -3.21 12.92 18.29
N GLY A 219 -3.57 13.32 19.52
CA GLY A 219 -4.86 13.91 19.81
C GLY A 219 -5.10 14.95 18.73
N PRO A 220 -6.37 15.10 18.32
CA PRO A 220 -6.78 15.62 17.02
C PRO A 220 -5.72 16.57 16.47
N MET A 221 -4.89 16.09 15.54
CA MET A 221 -3.95 16.95 14.85
C MET A 221 -4.80 18.12 14.38
N GLY A 222 -4.51 19.31 14.94
CA GLY A 222 -5.50 20.38 15.12
C GLY A 222 -6.40 20.47 13.91
N TYR A 223 -7.73 20.45 14.14
CA TYR A 223 -8.73 20.72 13.10
C TYR A 223 -8.11 21.66 12.09
N LEU A 224 -8.14 21.31 10.80
CA LEU A 224 -7.99 22.38 9.81
C LEU A 224 -9.05 23.41 10.19
N ASP A 225 -8.61 24.50 10.81
CA ASP A 225 -9.48 25.55 11.34
C ASP A 225 -10.37 26.09 10.22
N SER A 226 -9.98 25.84 8.96
CA SER A 226 -10.83 26.05 7.80
C SER A 226 -10.63 24.99 6.71
N ILE A 227 -11.71 24.65 6.01
CA ILE A 227 -11.65 23.93 4.74
C ILE A 227 -11.78 24.92 3.57
N SER A 228 -11.20 24.57 2.42
CA SER A 228 -11.48 25.25 1.15
C SER A 228 -12.66 24.55 0.48
N ILE A 229 -13.70 25.30 0.12
CA ILE A 229 -14.83 24.79 -0.66
C ILE A 229 -14.90 25.51 -2.01
N ILE A 230 -15.51 24.86 -2.99
CA ILE A 230 -15.82 25.50 -4.27
C ILE A 230 -17.20 26.17 -4.19
N HIS A 231 -17.25 27.49 -4.31
CA HIS A 231 -18.50 28.22 -4.43
C HIS A 231 -19.06 28.00 -5.85
N CYS A 232 -20.17 27.26 -5.96
CA CYS A 232 -20.77 26.93 -7.23
C CYS A 232 -22.28 26.70 -7.14
N SER A 233 -22.94 26.63 -8.29
CA SER A 233 -24.31 26.14 -8.42
C SER A 233 -24.35 24.92 -9.34
N ALA A 234 -25.15 23.92 -8.98
CA ALA A 234 -25.40 22.76 -9.84
C ALA A 234 -26.45 23.08 -10.91
N LEU A 235 -26.28 22.50 -12.11
CA LEU A 235 -27.31 22.52 -13.15
C LEU A 235 -28.51 21.64 -12.75
N GLU A 236 -29.68 21.86 -13.35
CA GLU A 236 -30.89 21.07 -13.06
C GLU A 236 -30.72 19.57 -13.36
N SER A 237 -29.82 19.22 -14.28
CA SER A 237 -29.51 17.83 -14.65
C SER A 237 -28.54 17.13 -13.69
N VAL A 238 -28.13 17.78 -12.61
CA VAL A 238 -27.14 17.30 -11.66
C VAL A 238 -27.80 17.05 -10.31
N GLU A 239 -27.56 15.88 -9.74
CA GLU A 239 -28.02 15.53 -8.41
C GLU A 239 -26.99 15.98 -7.37
N VAL A 240 -27.43 16.73 -6.37
CA VAL A 240 -26.59 17.21 -5.27
C VAL A 240 -26.77 16.29 -4.07
N LEU A 241 -25.71 15.57 -3.72
CA LEU A 241 -25.70 14.59 -2.62
C LEU A 241 -24.96 15.08 -1.37
N GLY A 242 -24.36 16.27 -1.42
CA GLY A 242 -23.77 16.87 -0.25
C GLY A 242 -23.47 18.34 -0.43
N THR A 243 -23.61 19.10 0.66
CA THR A 243 -23.43 20.56 0.64
C THR A 243 -22.66 21.09 1.83
N VAL A 244 -21.96 22.21 1.66
CA VAL A 244 -21.42 23.04 2.75
C VAL A 244 -22.00 24.43 2.62
N ALA A 245 -22.66 24.95 3.67
CA ALA A 245 -23.32 26.26 3.64
C ALA A 245 -24.29 26.44 2.45
N GLY A 246 -24.94 25.36 2.01
CA GLY A 246 -25.82 25.34 0.84
C GLY A 246 -25.10 25.28 -0.53
N ASN A 247 -23.76 25.28 -0.56
CA ASN A 247 -22.98 25.08 -1.78
C ASN A 247 -22.80 23.57 -2.05
N PRO A 248 -23.11 23.06 -3.26
CA PRO A 248 -22.82 21.68 -3.63
C PRO A 248 -21.34 21.35 -3.44
N GLN A 249 -21.03 20.26 -2.77
CA GLN A 249 -19.66 19.71 -2.63
C GLN A 249 -19.62 18.20 -2.89
N LEU A 250 -20.76 17.55 -3.10
CA LEU A 250 -20.82 16.19 -3.62
C LEU A 250 -21.96 16.16 -4.65
N VAL A 251 -21.62 15.88 -5.89
CA VAL A 251 -22.61 15.88 -6.98
C VAL A 251 -22.41 14.71 -7.93
N VAL A 252 -23.50 14.30 -8.56
CA VAL A 252 -23.55 13.23 -9.54
C VAL A 252 -24.26 13.73 -10.79
N ARG A 253 -23.69 13.40 -11.95
CA ARG A 253 -24.28 13.63 -13.25
C ARG A 253 -24.17 12.37 -14.09
N ASP A 254 -25.33 11.87 -14.50
CA ASP A 254 -25.43 10.77 -15.44
C ASP A 254 -25.46 11.32 -16.86
N LEU A 255 -24.39 11.10 -17.63
CA LEU A 255 -24.35 11.44 -19.06
C LEU A 255 -25.06 10.37 -19.91
N SER A 256 -25.03 9.13 -19.42
CA SER A 256 -25.81 8.00 -19.92
C SER A 256 -26.02 6.98 -18.81
N ASP A 257 -26.76 5.89 -19.11
CA ASP A 257 -26.95 4.77 -18.18
C ASP A 257 -25.63 4.17 -17.70
N GLU A 258 -24.56 4.29 -18.50
CA GLU A 258 -23.25 3.71 -18.22
C GLU A 258 -22.19 4.75 -17.90
N THR A 259 -22.33 6.01 -18.33
CA THR A 259 -21.28 7.02 -18.12
C THR A 259 -21.67 7.98 -17.02
N LYS A 260 -20.90 7.95 -15.93
CA LYS A 260 -21.15 8.72 -14.71
C LYS A 260 -20.04 9.75 -14.53
N VAL A 261 -20.42 10.96 -14.14
CA VAL A 261 -19.49 12.00 -13.70
C VAL A 261 -19.84 12.37 -12.27
N ILE A 262 -18.86 12.28 -11.38
CA ILE A 262 -19.02 12.50 -9.96
C ILE A 262 -17.99 13.55 -9.55
N TRP A 263 -18.36 14.47 -8.66
CA TRP A 263 -17.40 15.34 -8.00
C TRP A 263 -17.55 15.23 -6.49
N ILE A 264 -16.42 15.03 -5.81
CA ILE A 264 -16.29 14.97 -4.35
C ILE A 264 -15.34 16.09 -3.91
N GLY A 265 -15.91 17.19 -3.42
CA GLY A 265 -15.20 18.30 -2.78
C GLY A 265 -15.05 18.11 -1.26
N GLY A 266 -14.75 19.20 -0.55
CA GLY A 266 -14.55 19.19 0.91
C GLY A 266 -13.07 19.21 1.32
N GLY A 267 -12.80 18.78 2.56
CA GLY A 267 -11.45 18.80 3.14
C GLY A 267 -10.51 17.77 2.50
N LYS A 268 -9.29 18.19 2.17
CA LYS A 268 -8.26 17.35 1.53
C LYS A 268 -7.74 16.21 2.42
N ASP A 269 -7.91 16.33 3.73
CA ASP A 269 -7.50 15.39 4.76
C ASP A 269 -8.64 14.46 5.24
N TRP A 270 -9.85 14.64 4.70
CA TRP A 270 -11.02 13.92 5.20
C TRP A 270 -10.97 12.41 4.95
N TYR A 271 -10.28 11.94 3.91
CA TYR A 271 -10.12 10.49 3.70
C TYR A 271 -9.30 9.83 4.81
N ARG A 272 -8.31 10.53 5.37
CA ARG A 272 -7.53 10.08 6.53
C ARG A 272 -8.38 10.08 7.80
N GLN A 273 -9.18 11.12 7.99
CA GLN A 273 -9.92 11.36 9.23
C GLN A 273 -11.24 10.60 9.34
N TYR A 274 -11.95 10.42 8.23
CA TYR A 274 -13.35 10.01 8.22
C TYR A 274 -13.58 8.79 7.30
N PRO A 275 -13.74 7.57 7.86
CA PRO A 275 -14.05 6.37 7.09
C PRO A 275 -15.27 6.52 6.19
N VAL A 276 -16.27 7.31 6.62
CA VAL A 276 -17.43 7.63 5.80
C VAL A 276 -17.03 8.26 4.46
N MET A 277 -16.03 9.13 4.40
CA MET A 277 -15.57 9.72 3.14
C MET A 277 -14.86 8.71 2.25
N ARG A 278 -14.16 7.72 2.83
CA ARG A 278 -13.62 6.58 2.09
C ARG A 278 -14.72 5.70 1.52
N GLY A 279 -15.79 5.48 2.30
CA GLY A 279 -17.02 4.83 1.85
C GLY A 279 -17.67 5.57 0.67
N ILE A 280 -17.81 6.89 0.74
CA ILE A 280 -18.31 7.73 -0.36
C ILE A 280 -17.44 7.56 -1.61
N PHE A 281 -16.11 7.60 -1.48
CA PHE A 281 -15.21 7.43 -2.61
C PHE A 281 -15.29 6.01 -3.22
N ARG A 282 -15.30 4.97 -2.37
CA ARG A 282 -15.52 3.57 -2.77
C ARG A 282 -16.83 3.38 -3.52
N LYS A 283 -17.96 3.83 -2.96
CA LYS A 283 -19.26 3.73 -3.62
C LYS A 283 -19.32 4.57 -4.89
N SER A 284 -18.57 5.68 -4.97
CA SER A 284 -18.43 6.45 -6.22
C SER A 284 -17.70 5.65 -7.30
N LEU A 285 -16.65 4.89 -6.95
CA LEU A 285 -15.97 3.97 -7.87
C LEU A 285 -16.91 2.86 -8.36
N VAL A 286 -17.66 2.23 -7.44
CA VAL A 286 -18.65 1.20 -7.78
C VAL A 286 -19.76 1.78 -8.66
N TYR A 287 -20.27 2.97 -8.35
CA TYR A 287 -21.30 3.64 -9.16
C TYR A 287 -20.77 3.97 -10.57
N ALA A 288 -19.54 4.47 -10.67
CA ALA A 288 -18.92 4.85 -11.92
C ALA A 288 -18.60 3.65 -12.83
N MET A 289 -18.16 2.52 -12.26
CA MET A 289 -17.78 1.33 -13.02
C MET A 289 -18.91 0.29 -13.15
N GLY A 290 -19.92 0.37 -12.28
CA GLY A 290 -21.01 -0.60 -12.12
C GLY A 290 -20.73 -1.66 -11.05
N TYR A 291 -19.48 -1.88 -10.68
CA TYR A 291 -19.07 -2.92 -9.75
C TYR A 291 -17.71 -2.57 -9.12
N GLY A 292 -17.35 -3.29 -8.05
CA GLY A 292 -16.00 -3.29 -7.50
C GLY A 292 -15.72 -4.52 -6.67
N VAL A 293 -14.44 -4.87 -6.56
CA VAL A 293 -13.94 -5.89 -5.64
C VAL A 293 -12.91 -5.23 -4.74
N PHE A 294 -13.07 -5.41 -3.43
CA PHE A 294 -12.29 -4.71 -2.43
C PHE A 294 -11.68 -5.68 -1.43
N ASN A 295 -10.46 -5.38 -0.99
CA ASN A 295 -9.85 -6.00 0.18
C ASN A 295 -10.13 -5.14 1.42
N ASP A 296 -10.92 -5.71 2.34
CA ASP A 296 -11.37 -5.04 3.57
C ASP A 296 -10.57 -5.47 4.81
N ASN A 297 -9.59 -6.37 4.64
CA ASN A 297 -8.85 -6.93 5.76
C ASN A 297 -7.91 -5.89 6.43
N PHE A 298 -7.54 -4.84 5.72
CA PHE A 298 -6.52 -3.88 6.18
C PHE A 298 -7.04 -2.93 7.25
N GLU A 299 -8.26 -2.40 7.13
CA GLU A 299 -8.79 -1.43 8.11
C GLU A 299 -9.00 -2.03 9.51
N ASN A 300 -9.31 -3.33 9.59
CA ASN A 300 -9.42 -4.07 10.85
C ASN A 300 -8.19 -4.96 11.12
N GLY A 301 -7.13 -4.81 10.32
CA GLY A 301 -5.93 -5.61 10.41
C GLY A 301 -5.09 -5.29 11.65
N PHE A 302 -4.36 -6.29 12.13
CA PHE A 302 -3.37 -6.16 13.19
C PHE A 302 -2.15 -7.04 12.86
N ILE A 303 -0.96 -6.42 12.82
CA ILE A 303 0.32 -7.12 12.65
C ILE A 303 1.11 -6.95 13.93
N PHE A 304 1.37 -8.08 14.60
CA PHE A 304 2.14 -8.11 15.84
C PHE A 304 3.58 -8.49 15.55
N ILE A 305 4.52 -7.60 15.90
CA ILE A 305 5.93 -7.71 15.48
C ILE A 305 6.85 -7.68 16.70
N MET A 306 7.79 -8.61 16.74
CA MET A 306 8.99 -8.53 17.56
C MET A 306 10.18 -8.20 16.66
N ASP A 307 10.79 -7.05 16.89
CA ASP A 307 11.98 -6.61 16.15
C ASP A 307 13.27 -7.09 16.80
N ASP A 308 14.27 -7.30 15.95
CA ASP A 308 15.67 -7.46 16.31
C ASP A 308 15.93 -8.61 17.28
N VAL A 309 15.10 -9.65 17.24
CA VAL A 309 15.36 -10.86 18.02
C VAL A 309 16.61 -11.56 17.47
N GLY A 310 17.63 -11.71 18.32
CA GLY A 310 18.90 -12.29 17.90
C GLY A 310 19.80 -11.37 17.08
N CYS A 311 19.57 -10.06 17.14
CA CYS A 311 20.36 -9.05 16.42
C CYS A 311 21.79 -8.88 16.99
N SER A 312 22.76 -8.65 16.09
CA SER A 312 24.19 -8.66 16.41
C SER A 312 24.67 -7.44 17.17
N GLU A 313 23.98 -6.33 16.93
CA GLU A 313 24.26 -4.99 17.41
C GLU A 313 24.17 -4.92 18.93
N HIS A 314 23.40 -5.82 19.56
CA HIS A 314 23.32 -5.94 21.01
C HIS A 314 24.66 -6.23 21.68
N ALA A 315 25.62 -6.80 20.96
CA ALA A 315 26.93 -7.13 21.51
C ALA A 315 27.87 -5.91 21.58
N TYR A 316 27.55 -4.80 20.90
CA TYR A 316 28.45 -3.64 20.79
C TYR A 316 27.77 -2.27 20.81
N SER A 317 26.44 -2.17 20.70
CA SER A 317 25.71 -0.90 20.75
C SER A 317 25.63 -0.35 22.17
N LEU A 318 26.09 0.88 22.37
CA LEU A 318 25.96 1.57 23.67
C LEU A 318 24.50 1.80 24.08
N ARG A 319 23.58 1.95 23.13
CA ARG A 319 22.20 2.41 23.41
C ARG A 319 21.15 1.33 23.15
N TRP A 320 21.56 0.18 22.64
CA TRP A 320 20.70 -0.95 22.31
C TRP A 320 21.40 -2.28 22.56
N HIS A 321 21.49 -2.69 23.83
CA HIS A 321 22.11 -3.95 24.24
C HIS A 321 21.26 -4.69 25.28
N TYR A 322 21.12 -6.00 25.08
CA TYR A 322 20.45 -6.92 26.00
C TYR A 322 20.89 -8.36 25.70
N PRO A 323 20.72 -9.29 26.65
CA PRO A 323 20.97 -10.71 26.37
C PRO A 323 19.99 -11.26 25.34
N THR A 324 20.48 -12.09 24.43
CA THR A 324 19.62 -12.85 23.50
C THR A 324 18.69 -13.81 24.25
N PRO A 325 17.40 -13.94 23.85
CA PRO A 325 16.49 -14.88 24.49
C PRO A 325 16.84 -16.33 24.13
N SER A 326 16.84 -17.22 25.12
CA SER A 326 17.05 -18.66 24.88
C SER A 326 15.85 -19.31 24.21
N LYS A 327 16.04 -20.49 23.61
CA LYS A 327 14.96 -21.34 23.11
C LYS A 327 13.82 -21.49 24.12
N GLU A 328 14.13 -21.86 25.36
CA GLU A 328 13.14 -22.10 26.41
C GLU A 328 12.37 -20.84 26.78
N THR A 329 13.04 -19.68 26.71
CA THR A 329 12.42 -18.37 26.96
C THR A 329 11.40 -18.07 25.87
N LEU A 330 11.78 -18.22 24.59
CA LEU A 330 10.88 -18.03 23.46
C LEU A 330 9.69 -19.01 23.53
N ILE A 331 9.94 -20.28 23.87
CA ILE A 331 8.88 -21.29 24.01
C ILE A 331 7.85 -20.86 25.04
N LYS A 332 8.31 -20.56 26.26
CA LYS A 332 7.44 -20.30 27.41
C LYS A 332 6.63 -19.00 27.26
N TYR A 333 7.27 -17.94 26.76
CA TYR A 333 6.69 -16.59 26.83
C TYR A 333 6.05 -16.13 25.52
N LEU A 334 6.44 -16.69 24.37
CA LEU A 334 5.89 -16.30 23.08
C LEU A 334 5.15 -17.45 22.39
N ILE A 335 5.81 -18.59 22.19
CA ILE A 335 5.30 -19.67 21.34
C ILE A 335 4.07 -20.34 21.98
N GLU A 336 4.17 -20.84 23.22
CA GLU A 336 3.04 -21.50 23.89
C GLU A 336 1.84 -20.54 24.03
N PRO A 337 2.01 -19.27 24.45
CA PRO A 337 0.89 -18.31 24.51
C PRO A 337 0.24 -17.99 23.16
N LEU A 338 1.00 -17.92 22.07
CA LEU A 338 0.47 -17.70 20.72
C LEU A 338 -0.29 -18.92 20.22
N GLU A 339 0.28 -20.12 20.43
CA GLU A 339 -0.31 -21.41 20.05
C GLU A 339 -1.65 -21.63 20.75
N GLU A 340 -1.71 -21.40 22.07
CA GLU A 340 -2.94 -21.50 22.87
C GLU A 340 -4.08 -20.61 22.36
N ARG A 341 -3.74 -19.47 21.75
CA ARG A 341 -4.70 -18.49 21.23
C ARG A 341 -4.96 -18.63 19.74
N GLY A 342 -4.22 -19.49 19.03
CA GLY A 342 -4.30 -19.62 17.57
C GLY A 342 -3.85 -18.35 16.84
N LEU A 343 -2.86 -17.64 17.38
CA LEU A 343 -2.34 -16.39 16.85
C LEU A 343 -0.91 -16.57 16.31
N MET A 344 -0.44 -15.56 15.57
CA MET A 344 0.88 -15.55 14.95
C MET A 344 1.57 -14.19 15.21
N MET A 345 2.89 -14.21 15.33
CA MET A 345 3.75 -13.03 15.46
C MET A 345 4.81 -13.01 14.37
N VAL A 346 5.05 -11.84 13.78
CA VAL A 346 6.19 -11.63 12.89
C VAL A 346 7.45 -11.45 13.71
N GLN A 347 8.47 -12.26 13.42
CA GLN A 347 9.82 -12.10 13.93
C GLN A 347 10.67 -11.41 12.87
N ASN A 348 10.99 -10.14 13.11
CA ASN A 348 11.90 -9.37 12.29
C ASN A 348 13.31 -9.59 12.80
N ILE A 349 14.16 -10.23 11.99
CA ILE A 349 15.52 -10.65 12.39
C ILE A 349 16.60 -9.97 11.56
N THR A 350 17.81 -9.91 12.10
CA THR A 350 19.03 -9.59 11.34
C THR A 350 19.95 -10.82 11.33
N PRO A 351 20.06 -11.53 10.20
CA PRO A 351 20.81 -12.79 10.17
C PRO A 351 22.34 -12.60 10.16
N GLY A 352 22.82 -11.39 9.87
CA GLY A 352 24.23 -11.03 9.86
C GLY A 352 24.75 -10.59 11.24
N TYR A 353 25.94 -11.05 11.59
CA TYR A 353 26.70 -10.67 12.77
C TYR A 353 28.03 -10.04 12.38
N ALA A 354 28.21 -8.75 12.66
CA ALA A 354 29.48 -8.07 12.46
C ALA A 354 30.48 -8.54 13.54
N ASN A 355 31.36 -9.48 13.21
CA ASN A 355 32.31 -10.08 14.14
C ASN A 355 33.66 -9.34 14.14
N PRO A 356 34.03 -8.61 15.21
CA PRO A 356 35.32 -7.92 15.28
C PRO A 356 36.53 -8.84 15.26
N LYS A 357 36.38 -10.11 15.69
CA LYS A 357 37.47 -11.09 15.70
C LYS A 357 37.81 -11.59 14.30
N THR A 358 36.80 -11.82 13.47
CA THR A 358 36.99 -12.33 12.10
C THR A 358 37.03 -11.20 11.07
N ARG A 359 36.59 -9.99 11.46
CA ARG A 359 36.46 -8.80 10.60
C ARG A 359 35.57 -9.05 9.39
N MET A 360 34.44 -9.71 9.63
CA MET A 360 33.44 -10.05 8.63
C MET A 360 32.05 -9.90 9.23
N ILE A 361 31.06 -9.68 8.37
CA ILE A 361 29.66 -9.96 8.71
C ILE A 361 29.44 -11.43 8.39
N GLU A 362 29.18 -12.24 9.41
CA GLU A 362 28.97 -13.70 9.29
C GLU A 362 27.56 -14.09 9.74
N ASN A 363 27.19 -15.36 9.63
CA ASN A 363 25.89 -15.82 10.10
C ASN A 363 25.86 -15.81 11.63
N ALA A 364 24.92 -15.08 12.23
CA ALA A 364 24.81 -14.96 13.68
C ALA A 364 24.64 -16.32 14.39
N TRP A 365 23.96 -17.27 13.75
CA TRP A 365 23.59 -18.56 14.35
C TRP A 365 24.78 -19.49 14.58
N ASP A 366 25.90 -19.28 13.88
CA ASP A 366 27.11 -20.09 13.97
C ASP A 366 28.13 -19.51 14.98
N VAL A 367 27.85 -18.34 15.55
CA VAL A 367 28.73 -17.67 16.51
C VAL A 367 28.68 -18.42 17.84
N GLU A 368 29.85 -18.92 18.27
CA GLU A 368 29.99 -19.58 19.57
C GLU A 368 29.54 -18.64 20.72
N PRO A 369 28.77 -19.14 21.70
CA PRO A 369 28.26 -18.31 22.77
C PRO A 369 29.34 -17.53 23.53
N PHE A 370 29.05 -16.28 23.88
CA PHE A 370 30.02 -15.40 24.52
C PHE A 370 29.38 -14.43 25.50
N THR A 371 30.21 -13.82 26.34
CA THR A 371 29.83 -12.65 27.13
C THR A 371 30.30 -11.41 26.41
N ASP A 372 29.37 -10.50 26.11
CA ASP A 372 29.69 -9.23 25.46
C ASP A 372 30.37 -8.24 26.41
N ILE A 373 30.67 -7.05 25.91
CA ILE A 373 31.37 -6.00 26.65
C ILE A 373 30.52 -5.33 27.74
N PHE A 374 29.20 -5.53 27.72
CA PHE A 374 28.26 -5.10 28.76
C PHE A 374 28.06 -6.17 29.84
N GLY A 375 28.61 -7.37 29.64
CA GLY A 375 28.47 -8.50 30.56
C GLY A 375 27.18 -9.29 30.34
N ASN A 376 26.53 -9.16 29.19
CA ASN A 376 25.39 -9.99 28.81
C ASN A 376 25.85 -11.26 28.12
N TRP A 377 25.07 -12.32 28.33
CA TRP A 377 25.27 -13.58 27.64
C TRP A 377 24.58 -13.53 26.27
N GLN A 378 25.35 -13.77 25.22
CA GLN A 378 24.89 -13.85 23.84
C GLN A 378 25.01 -15.30 23.36
N ASP A 379 23.88 -15.88 22.99
CA ASP A 379 23.73 -17.27 22.51
C ASP A 379 22.71 -17.28 21.37
N TYR A 380 23.16 -16.77 20.23
CA TYR A 380 22.38 -16.68 19.00
C TYR A 380 21.93 -18.06 18.51
N GLY A 381 22.73 -19.12 18.72
CA GLY A 381 22.35 -20.49 18.38
C GLY A 381 21.12 -20.97 19.16
N SER A 382 21.03 -20.68 20.47
CA SER A 382 19.82 -20.98 21.26
C SER A 382 18.61 -20.18 20.79
N THR A 383 18.79 -18.89 20.46
CA THR A 383 17.72 -18.05 19.88
C THR A 383 17.22 -18.62 18.55
N TYR A 384 18.13 -19.01 17.65
CA TYR A 384 17.82 -19.64 16.37
C TYR A 384 16.93 -20.89 16.55
N GLU A 385 17.29 -21.77 17.49
CA GLU A 385 16.51 -22.98 17.77
C GLU A 385 15.10 -22.68 18.32
N GLY A 386 14.91 -21.55 19.03
CA GLY A 386 13.59 -21.08 19.45
C GLY A 386 12.79 -20.47 18.31
N LEU A 387 13.41 -19.67 17.44
CA LEU A 387 12.76 -19.11 16.26
C LEU A 387 12.29 -20.22 15.31
N LYS A 388 13.12 -21.24 15.09
CA LYS A 388 12.79 -22.42 14.31
C LYS A 388 11.62 -23.21 14.90
N GLU A 389 11.61 -23.41 16.21
CA GLU A 389 10.49 -24.06 16.91
C GLU A 389 9.17 -23.31 16.68
N GLY A 390 9.17 -21.98 16.83
CA GLY A 390 7.96 -21.19 16.62
C GLY A 390 7.48 -21.18 15.16
N LEU A 391 8.41 -21.22 14.21
CA LEU A 391 8.11 -21.41 12.79
C LEU A 391 7.51 -22.79 12.51
N GLU A 392 8.10 -23.87 13.06
CA GLU A 392 7.62 -25.25 12.90
C GLU A 392 6.22 -25.45 13.50
N ARG A 393 5.90 -24.74 14.59
CA ARG A 393 4.56 -24.72 15.19
C ARG A 393 3.57 -23.77 14.49
N GLY A 394 4.03 -22.99 13.51
CA GLY A 394 3.20 -22.09 12.72
C GLY A 394 2.72 -20.84 13.46
N VAL A 395 3.40 -20.46 14.55
CA VAL A 395 3.09 -19.25 15.33
C VAL A 395 4.05 -18.09 15.06
N PHE A 396 5.14 -18.34 14.33
CA PHE A 396 6.03 -17.28 13.85
C PHE A 396 6.05 -17.18 12.32
N GLU A 397 6.13 -15.94 11.84
CA GLU A 397 6.53 -15.60 10.48
C GLU A 397 7.89 -14.90 10.54
N ILE A 398 8.91 -15.46 9.88
CA ILE A 398 10.26 -14.88 9.89
C ILE A 398 10.43 -13.94 8.71
N GLN A 399 10.84 -12.69 8.98
CA GLN A 399 11.20 -11.69 7.98
C GLN A 399 12.54 -11.04 8.35
N PRO A 400 13.32 -10.54 7.39
CA PRO A 400 14.44 -9.67 7.70
C PRO A 400 13.87 -8.33 8.19
N HIS A 401 14.45 -7.78 9.25
CA HIS A 401 14.04 -6.45 9.73
C HIS A 401 14.29 -5.39 8.65
N ARG A 402 15.49 -5.37 8.06
CA ARG A 402 15.90 -4.41 7.01
C ARG A 402 16.61 -5.08 5.85
N ALA A 403 17.71 -5.78 6.11
CA ALA A 403 18.44 -6.47 5.07
C ALA A 403 19.26 -7.63 5.66
N TRP A 404 20.58 -7.52 5.64
CA TRP A 404 21.50 -8.55 6.15
C TRP A 404 21.90 -8.30 7.62
N SER A 405 22.26 -7.06 7.96
CA SER A 405 22.61 -6.55 9.31
C SER A 405 22.08 -5.11 9.43
N HIS A 406 22.11 -4.46 10.61
CA HIS A 406 21.89 -3.00 10.70
C HIS A 406 23.10 -2.17 10.29
N MET A 407 24.23 -2.82 10.11
CA MET A 407 25.49 -2.20 9.71
C MET A 407 25.55 -1.92 8.20
N ASN A 408 26.29 -0.88 7.83
CA ASN A 408 26.69 -0.65 6.45
C ASN A 408 27.64 -1.78 5.98
N TRP A 409 27.58 -2.13 4.69
CA TRP A 409 28.40 -3.19 4.09
C TRP A 409 29.91 -2.89 4.09
N ASP A 410 30.30 -1.61 4.00
CA ASP A 410 31.69 -1.21 3.99
C ASP A 410 32.15 -0.75 5.38
N LEU A 411 32.64 -1.69 6.18
CA LEU A 411 33.19 -1.46 7.52
C LEU A 411 34.69 -1.08 7.54
N ASP A 412 35.39 -1.20 6.42
CA ASP A 412 36.85 -1.04 6.34
C ASP A 412 37.29 0.35 5.88
N SER A 413 36.59 0.98 4.93
CA SER A 413 37.04 2.25 4.37
C SER A 413 36.91 3.40 5.39
N PRO A 414 37.72 4.48 5.26
CA PRO A 414 37.66 5.66 6.14
C PRO A 414 36.23 6.15 6.37
N PRO A 415 35.86 6.58 7.60
CA PRO A 415 36.72 6.79 8.78
C PRO A 415 37.26 5.52 9.47
N GLY A 416 36.90 4.33 8.98
CA GLY A 416 37.34 3.03 9.52
C GLY A 416 38.84 2.70 9.46
N PRO A 417 39.20 1.45 9.83
CA PRO A 417 38.29 0.30 9.99
C PRO A 417 37.46 0.35 11.28
N TRP A 418 36.16 0.05 11.18
CA TRP A 418 35.21 -0.02 12.32
C TRP A 418 35.63 -1.07 13.36
N TRP A 419 36.19 -2.19 12.89
CA TRP A 419 36.52 -3.36 13.72
C TRP A 419 37.49 -3.08 14.87
N ASP A 420 38.34 -2.05 14.74
CA ASP A 420 39.39 -1.71 15.71
C ASP A 420 39.02 -0.50 16.59
N ASP A 421 37.86 0.12 16.35
CA ASP A 421 37.45 1.33 17.04
C ASP A 421 36.91 1.01 18.44
N PRO A 422 37.13 1.87 19.45
CA PRO A 422 36.49 1.71 20.74
C PRO A 422 34.95 1.72 20.66
N ILE A 423 34.32 1.06 21.63
CA ILE A 423 32.85 1.00 21.72
C ILE A 423 32.21 2.40 21.75
N ASP A 424 32.88 3.39 22.35
CA ASP A 424 32.42 4.78 22.46
C ASP A 424 32.97 5.72 21.38
N GLY A 425 33.53 5.15 20.31
CA GLY A 425 33.87 5.83 19.05
C GLY A 425 32.96 5.37 17.92
N GLU A 426 33.54 4.98 16.78
CA GLU A 426 32.82 4.55 15.56
C GLU A 426 31.87 3.38 15.84
N MET A 427 32.17 2.50 16.80
CA MET A 427 31.25 1.41 17.14
C MET A 427 29.90 1.91 17.69
N SER A 428 29.90 3.01 18.45
CA SER A 428 28.67 3.63 18.97
C SER A 428 27.98 4.59 18.01
N ASP A 429 28.67 5.06 16.98
CA ASP A 429 28.11 5.96 15.97
C ASP A 429 27.47 5.19 14.80
N VAL A 430 27.84 3.91 14.62
CA VAL A 430 27.25 2.99 13.62
C VAL A 430 26.19 2.09 14.28
N ASP A 431 25.43 2.66 15.22
CA ASP A 431 24.51 1.93 16.10
C ASP A 431 23.32 1.31 15.32
N TRP A 432 22.58 2.14 14.57
CA TRP A 432 21.32 1.73 13.94
C TRP A 432 21.11 2.34 12.57
N TYR A 433 20.42 1.59 11.70
CA TYR A 433 19.82 2.02 10.45
C TYR A 433 20.79 2.52 9.38
N ASN A 434 21.90 1.80 9.23
CA ASN A 434 22.98 2.17 8.32
C ASN A 434 23.01 1.32 7.04
N GLU A 435 21.97 0.51 6.80
CA GLU A 435 21.89 -0.44 5.67
C GLU A 435 21.57 0.25 4.35
N VAL A 436 20.80 1.35 4.45
CA VAL A 436 20.32 2.12 3.30
C VAL A 436 20.99 3.50 3.21
N VAL A 437 21.64 3.93 4.28
CA VAL A 437 22.39 5.19 4.39
C VAL A 437 23.76 4.95 5.03
N ASP A 438 24.81 5.46 4.40
CA ASP A 438 26.16 5.49 4.94
C ASP A 438 26.37 6.72 5.85
N VAL A 439 25.92 6.60 7.11
CA VAL A 439 26.09 7.67 8.11
C VAL A 439 27.55 7.99 8.41
N ARG A 440 28.47 7.06 8.14
CA ARG A 440 29.92 7.22 8.37
C ARG A 440 30.57 8.16 7.36
N ARG A 441 29.94 8.34 6.20
CA ARG A 441 30.46 9.15 5.08
C ARG A 441 29.44 10.17 4.64
N ASP A 442 29.07 11.04 5.59
CA ASP A 442 28.14 12.16 5.42
C ASP A 442 26.65 11.81 5.27
N ALA A 443 26.23 10.60 5.70
CA ALA A 443 24.86 10.12 5.51
C ALA A 443 24.44 10.10 4.04
N VAL A 444 25.38 9.66 3.18
CA VAL A 444 25.11 9.45 1.76
C VAL A 444 24.36 8.14 1.58
N PRO A 445 23.44 8.04 0.61
CA PRO A 445 22.76 6.79 0.32
C PRO A 445 23.71 5.67 -0.10
N VAL A 446 23.36 4.43 0.25
CA VAL A 446 24.10 3.24 -0.19
C VAL A 446 23.91 3.04 -1.70
N PRO A 447 24.99 2.79 -2.48
CA PRO A 447 24.85 2.57 -3.92
C PRO A 447 23.93 1.40 -4.26
N SER A 448 23.15 1.53 -5.34
CA SER A 448 22.07 0.58 -5.66
C SER A 448 22.52 -0.88 -5.81
N ASN A 449 23.72 -1.11 -6.34
CA ASN A 449 24.27 -2.47 -6.47
C ASN A 449 24.65 -3.07 -5.11
N ASP A 450 25.18 -2.25 -4.20
CA ASP A 450 25.54 -2.69 -2.86
C ASP A 450 24.26 -2.95 -2.06
N LEU A 451 23.27 -2.04 -2.16
CA LEU A 451 21.96 -2.24 -1.54
C LEU A 451 21.27 -3.52 -2.04
N LEU A 452 21.30 -3.78 -3.36
CA LEU A 452 20.79 -5.02 -3.94
C LEU A 452 21.53 -6.25 -3.41
N PHE A 453 22.85 -6.17 -3.25
CA PHE A 453 23.66 -7.24 -2.69
C PHE A 453 23.26 -7.51 -1.22
N ILE A 454 23.11 -6.47 -0.39
CA ILE A 454 22.73 -6.62 1.02
C ILE A 454 21.33 -7.23 1.14
N TYR A 455 20.34 -6.77 0.37
CA TYR A 455 19.01 -7.38 0.39
C TYR A 455 19.04 -8.85 0.00
N LYS A 456 19.72 -9.21 -1.11
CA LYS A 456 19.83 -10.61 -1.53
C LYS A 456 20.54 -11.47 -0.52
N THR A 457 21.62 -10.96 0.07
CA THR A 457 22.36 -11.68 1.11
C THR A 457 21.51 -11.92 2.35
N GLY A 458 20.72 -10.94 2.77
CA GLY A 458 19.77 -11.09 3.86
C GLY A 458 18.67 -12.12 3.55
N ILE A 459 18.08 -12.06 2.35
CA ILE A 459 17.07 -13.02 1.87
C ILE A 459 17.65 -14.44 1.85
N ASP A 460 18.83 -14.62 1.27
CA ASP A 460 19.50 -15.91 1.17
C ASP A 460 19.83 -16.46 2.56
N ALA A 461 20.32 -15.62 3.49
CA ALA A 461 20.62 -16.03 4.85
C ALA A 461 19.37 -16.48 5.63
N VAL A 462 18.23 -15.79 5.47
CA VAL A 462 16.95 -16.21 6.05
C VAL A 462 16.49 -17.54 5.43
N TRP A 463 16.61 -17.69 4.11
CA TRP A 463 16.25 -18.91 3.41
C TRP A 463 17.10 -20.11 3.84
N GLU A 464 18.42 -19.95 3.93
CA GLU A 464 19.32 -21.01 4.37
C GLU A 464 19.06 -21.41 5.83
N ALA A 465 18.80 -20.45 6.71
CA ALA A 465 18.57 -20.69 8.12
C ALA A 465 17.18 -21.31 8.41
N PHE A 466 16.13 -20.85 7.75
CA PHE A 466 14.73 -21.16 8.12
C PHE A 466 13.93 -21.84 7.01
N GLY A 467 14.45 -21.92 5.79
CA GLY A 467 13.72 -22.49 4.64
C GLY A 467 12.54 -21.64 4.16
N VAL A 468 12.45 -20.38 4.59
CA VAL A 468 11.39 -19.44 4.20
C VAL A 468 11.92 -18.42 3.21
N VAL A 469 11.04 -17.93 2.34
CA VAL A 469 11.36 -16.83 1.43
C VAL A 469 10.72 -15.59 2.02
N PRO A 470 11.49 -14.65 2.58
CA PRO A 470 10.95 -13.41 3.10
C PRO A 470 10.41 -12.53 1.97
N LEU A 471 9.36 -11.77 2.28
CA LEU A 471 8.70 -10.85 1.36
C LEU A 471 8.61 -9.43 1.93
N SER A 472 9.05 -9.23 3.17
CA SER A 472 9.08 -7.93 3.83
C SER A 472 10.49 -7.53 4.18
N ALA A 473 10.80 -6.26 4.03
CA ALA A 473 11.91 -5.64 4.73
C ALA A 473 11.64 -4.14 4.88
N GLU A 474 12.27 -3.49 5.85
CA GLU A 474 12.11 -2.05 5.99
C GLU A 474 12.92 -1.30 4.90
N VAL A 475 12.20 -0.60 4.01
CA VAL A 475 12.77 0.07 2.83
C VAL A 475 12.69 1.60 2.91
N ARG A 476 12.38 2.15 4.08
CA ARG A 476 11.97 3.55 4.22
C ARG A 476 13.01 4.52 3.60
N PRO A 477 12.56 5.40 2.70
CA PRO A 477 13.42 6.41 2.10
C PRO A 477 13.62 7.67 2.97
N VAL A 478 12.97 7.76 4.14
CA VAL A 478 12.75 9.04 4.84
C VAL A 478 13.59 9.23 6.11
N ALA A 479 13.74 8.25 6.99
CA ALA A 479 14.17 8.53 8.37
C ALA A 479 15.63 9.01 8.54
N GLU A 480 16.55 8.63 7.65
CA GLU A 480 18.00 8.75 7.93
C GLU A 480 18.79 9.63 6.95
N LEU A 481 18.18 10.12 5.87
CA LEU A 481 18.89 10.98 4.90
C LEU A 481 18.93 12.44 5.37
N LYS A 482 20.11 13.07 5.27
CA LYS A 482 20.28 14.51 5.44
C LYS A 482 19.57 15.29 4.33
N ASP A 483 19.01 16.44 4.68
CA ASP A 483 18.46 17.40 3.71
C ASP A 483 19.48 17.68 2.59
N GLY A 484 19.04 17.49 1.34
CA GLY A 484 19.87 17.70 0.15
C GLY A 484 20.63 16.46 -0.37
N THR A 485 20.54 15.31 0.30
CA THR A 485 21.07 14.04 -0.23
C THR A 485 20.04 13.37 -1.16
N HIS A 486 20.33 13.34 -2.46
CA HIS A 486 19.42 12.90 -3.53
C HIS A 486 19.59 11.40 -3.86
N GLY A 487 19.48 10.46 -2.92
CA GLY A 487 19.71 9.08 -3.36
C GLY A 487 19.18 7.93 -2.51
N GLY A 488 18.14 8.15 -1.71
CA GLY A 488 17.25 7.04 -1.33
C GLY A 488 16.16 6.78 -2.38
N ASP A 489 16.37 7.21 -3.63
CA ASP A 489 15.30 7.48 -4.61
C ASP A 489 14.64 6.24 -5.21
N ASP A 490 15.25 5.07 -5.05
CA ASP A 490 14.76 3.80 -5.59
C ASP A 490 14.90 2.62 -4.61
N ASN A 491 15.08 2.86 -3.30
CA ASN A 491 15.29 1.77 -2.31
C ASN A 491 14.19 0.70 -2.38
N GLY A 492 12.92 1.12 -2.42
CA GLY A 492 11.80 0.19 -2.60
C GLY A 492 11.87 -0.56 -3.93
N ARG A 493 12.25 0.08 -5.02
CA ARG A 493 12.41 -0.59 -6.31
C ARG A 493 13.57 -1.60 -6.29
N ILE A 494 14.68 -1.28 -5.62
CA ILE A 494 15.83 -2.17 -5.45
C ILE A 494 15.43 -3.38 -4.58
N ALA A 495 14.66 -3.14 -3.52
CA ALA A 495 14.08 -4.20 -2.69
C ALA A 495 13.13 -5.10 -3.50
N ALA A 496 12.29 -4.54 -4.37
CA ALA A 496 11.46 -5.30 -5.30
C ALA A 496 12.30 -6.17 -6.25
N ILE A 497 13.43 -5.65 -6.76
CA ILE A 497 14.38 -6.42 -7.57
C ILE A 497 15.03 -7.57 -6.77
N ALA A 498 15.23 -7.40 -5.47
CA ALA A 498 15.70 -8.47 -4.59
C ALA A 498 14.62 -9.53 -4.32
N GLY A 499 13.34 -9.19 -4.47
CA GLY A 499 12.20 -10.07 -4.23
C GLY A 499 11.34 -9.68 -3.02
N LEU A 500 11.48 -8.46 -2.49
CA LEU A 500 10.66 -7.97 -1.38
C LEU A 500 9.43 -7.25 -1.93
N GLY A 501 8.26 -7.54 -1.37
CA GLY A 501 6.97 -7.05 -1.84
C GLY A 501 6.30 -6.01 -0.93
N VAL A 502 6.75 -5.92 0.33
CA VAL A 502 6.21 -4.98 1.31
C VAL A 502 7.28 -4.46 2.27
N SER A 503 6.98 -3.34 2.91
CA SER A 503 7.63 -2.82 4.11
C SER A 503 6.54 -2.63 5.17
N ARG A 504 6.89 -2.30 6.42
CA ARG A 504 5.91 -1.94 7.45
C ARG A 504 4.80 -1.02 6.93
N GLU A 505 5.18 0.05 6.24
CA GLU A 505 4.25 1.09 5.79
C GLU A 505 4.25 1.27 4.28
N CYS A 506 4.78 0.30 3.52
CA CYS A 506 4.88 0.47 2.07
C CYS A 506 4.41 -0.75 1.27
N TYR A 507 3.72 -0.49 0.16
CA TYR A 507 3.74 -1.39 -0.98
C TYR A 507 5.08 -1.25 -1.70
N VAL A 508 5.72 -2.38 -2.01
CA VAL A 508 7.02 -2.43 -2.68
C VAL A 508 6.87 -3.23 -3.97
N GLY A 509 6.93 -2.55 -5.11
CA GLY A 509 6.74 -3.18 -6.42
C GLY A 509 7.75 -2.69 -7.46
N PHE A 510 7.91 -3.46 -8.52
CA PHE A 510 8.73 -3.08 -9.67
C PHE A 510 8.17 -1.86 -10.41
N ASP A 511 6.85 -1.66 -10.32
CA ASP A 511 6.11 -0.59 -10.96
C ASP A 511 6.10 0.70 -10.14
N ARG A 512 6.11 0.60 -8.80
CA ARG A 512 6.14 1.72 -7.87
C ARG A 512 6.40 1.26 -6.44
N THR A 513 6.88 2.18 -5.61
CA THR A 513 6.81 2.09 -4.14
C THR A 513 5.77 3.09 -3.67
N ILE A 514 4.88 2.70 -2.76
CA ILE A 514 3.87 3.60 -2.18
C ILE A 514 4.03 3.54 -0.68
N GLU A 515 4.42 4.67 -0.06
CA GLU A 515 4.27 4.87 1.38
C GLU A 515 2.79 5.10 1.67
N PHE A 516 2.21 4.25 2.51
CA PHE A 516 0.82 4.36 2.88
C PHE A 516 0.64 5.53 3.84
N SER A 517 -0.38 6.35 3.61
CA SER A 517 -0.75 7.51 4.46
C SER A 517 -1.96 7.24 5.37
N MET A 518 -2.61 6.08 5.22
CA MET A 518 -3.82 5.68 5.94
C MET A 518 -4.18 4.20 5.67
N MET A 519 -5.25 3.70 6.30
CA MET A 519 -5.83 2.38 6.06
C MET A 519 -4.89 1.18 6.28
N MET A 520 -3.88 1.34 7.13
CA MET A 520 -2.95 0.25 7.41
C MET A 520 -3.42 -0.64 8.55
N PRO A 521 -3.09 -1.95 8.51
CA PRO A 521 -3.14 -2.78 9.70
C PRO A 521 -2.41 -2.07 10.84
N GLU A 522 -3.02 -2.06 12.02
CA GLU A 522 -2.34 -1.52 13.20
C GLU A 522 -1.09 -2.36 13.44
N GLN A 523 0.04 -1.69 13.52
CA GLN A 523 1.32 -2.30 13.84
C GLN A 523 1.69 -1.94 15.26
N PHE A 524 2.16 -2.94 16.00
CA PHE A 524 2.50 -2.76 17.39
C PHE A 524 3.76 -3.52 17.74
N THR A 525 4.74 -2.78 18.26
CA THR A 525 5.96 -3.30 18.85
C THR A 525 5.89 -3.05 20.35
N CYS A 526 6.05 -4.10 21.14
CA CYS A 526 6.15 -4.01 22.59
C CYS A 526 7.35 -4.79 23.12
N HIS A 527 7.63 -4.58 24.39
CA HIS A 527 8.44 -5.49 25.18
C HIS A 527 7.56 -6.03 26.30
N ASP A 528 7.72 -7.33 26.61
CA ASP A 528 6.98 -8.03 27.66
C ASP A 528 7.90 -8.44 28.83
N LEU A 529 9.20 -8.26 28.67
CA LEU A 529 10.18 -8.64 29.66
C LEU A 529 10.22 -7.61 30.79
N ASP A 530 10.22 -8.12 32.02
CA ASP A 530 10.83 -7.46 33.18
C ASP A 530 12.35 -7.42 32.88
N LEU A 531 12.75 -6.57 31.91
CA LEU A 531 14.13 -6.28 31.52
C LEU A 531 14.90 -5.54 32.62
N THR A 532 14.38 -5.57 33.84
CA THR A 532 15.04 -5.11 35.04
C THR A 532 15.73 -6.29 35.71
N PRO A 533 17.00 -6.61 35.38
CA PRO A 533 17.94 -6.81 36.47
C PRO A 533 17.71 -5.62 37.40
N LYS A 534 17.36 -5.86 38.68
CA LYS A 534 17.31 -4.81 39.70
C LYS A 534 18.73 -4.31 40.01
N SER A 535 19.44 -3.86 39.00
CA SER A 535 20.65 -3.09 39.14
C SER A 535 20.24 -1.66 39.51
N GLY A 536 21.14 -0.94 40.19
CA GLY A 536 20.93 0.47 40.52
C GLY A 536 21.29 1.41 39.37
N ALA A 537 21.61 0.89 38.18
CA ALA A 537 22.01 1.69 37.03
C ALA A 537 20.81 2.43 36.45
N LEU A 538 21.04 3.68 36.03
CA LEU A 538 19.97 4.57 35.60
C LEU A 538 19.23 4.03 34.36
N ALA A 539 19.96 3.61 33.32
CA ALA A 539 19.40 2.99 32.11
C ALA A 539 18.55 1.73 32.39
N ASP A 540 18.86 0.99 33.46
CA ASP A 540 18.13 -0.22 33.84
C ASP A 540 16.79 0.11 34.53
N THR A 541 16.56 1.35 34.99
CA THR A 541 15.44 1.70 35.89
C THR A 541 14.42 2.70 35.34
N ILE A 542 14.65 3.25 34.14
CA ILE A 542 13.78 4.26 33.56
C ILE A 542 12.81 3.59 32.56
N ASP A 543 11.52 3.87 32.71
CA ASP A 543 10.46 3.43 31.79
C ASP A 543 10.31 4.37 30.56
N GLU A 544 11.15 5.40 30.44
CA GLU A 544 11.02 6.49 29.46
C GLU A 544 12.14 6.53 28.40
N ASP A 545 11.69 6.43 27.15
CA ASP A 545 12.05 7.09 25.88
C ASP A 545 13.51 7.14 25.38
N TRP A 546 13.66 6.88 24.08
CA TRP A 546 14.87 7.00 23.26
C TRP A 546 15.65 8.28 23.49
N GLY A 547 14.94 9.40 23.67
CA GLY A 547 15.55 10.70 23.95
C GLY A 547 16.46 10.68 25.19
N VAL A 548 16.11 9.91 26.21
CA VAL A 548 16.89 9.83 27.45
C VAL A 548 18.20 9.10 27.21
N LEU A 549 18.20 7.99 26.44
CA LEU A 549 19.41 7.24 26.10
C LEU A 549 20.39 8.07 25.27
N LEU A 550 19.89 8.96 24.42
CA LEU A 550 20.72 9.90 23.64
C LEU A 550 21.44 10.93 24.51
N GLU A 551 20.90 11.27 25.68
CA GLU A 551 21.48 12.25 26.61
C GLU A 551 22.42 11.61 27.66
N MET A 552 22.42 10.28 27.80
CA MET A 552 23.27 9.58 28.76
C MET A 552 24.75 9.64 28.37
N THR A 553 25.63 9.71 29.37
CA THR A 553 27.07 9.61 29.14
C THR A 553 27.48 8.17 28.82
N THR A 554 28.57 8.00 28.08
CA THR A 554 29.19 6.69 27.83
C THR A 554 29.40 5.88 29.11
N GLU A 555 29.84 6.51 30.20
CA GLU A 555 30.06 5.84 31.49
C GLU A 555 28.75 5.27 32.06
N GLN A 556 27.63 5.99 31.91
CA GLN A 556 26.31 5.54 32.36
C GLN A 556 25.82 4.35 31.52
N LEU A 557 26.07 4.36 30.21
CA LEU A 557 25.65 3.31 29.28
C LEU A 557 26.51 2.06 29.43
N LEU A 558 27.83 2.18 29.57
CA LEU A 558 28.74 1.05 29.81
C LEU A 558 28.51 0.36 31.16
N GLY A 559 27.98 1.09 32.15
CA GLY A 559 27.62 0.53 33.45
C GLY A 559 26.26 -0.19 33.46
N SER A 560 25.48 -0.06 32.39
CA SER A 560 24.18 -0.70 32.22
C SER A 560 24.36 -2.13 31.69
N LYS A 561 23.48 -3.03 32.12
CA LYS A 561 23.37 -4.35 31.49
C LYS A 561 22.35 -4.35 30.37
N ILE A 562 21.39 -3.43 30.41
CA ILE A 562 20.32 -3.38 29.44
C ILE A 562 20.04 -1.92 29.09
N ALA A 563 20.36 -1.55 27.85
CA ALA A 563 19.96 -0.29 27.27
C ALA A 563 19.08 -0.56 26.05
N GLY A 564 18.01 0.22 25.93
CA GLY A 564 17.13 0.20 24.78
C GLY A 564 15.87 1.00 25.05
N GLY A 565 15.35 1.69 24.04
CA GLY A 565 14.08 2.40 24.14
C GLY A 565 12.97 1.45 24.57
N ARG A 566 12.48 1.59 25.80
CA ARG A 566 11.38 0.79 26.33
C ARG A 566 10.07 1.18 25.63
N ARG A 567 9.54 0.29 24.80
CA ARG A 567 8.21 0.40 24.14
C ARG A 567 7.05 0.34 25.15
N ALA A 568 5.79 0.38 24.71
CA ALA A 568 4.66 0.23 25.65
C ALA A 568 4.70 -1.14 26.37
N SER A 569 4.72 -1.11 27.70
CA SER A 569 4.55 -2.31 28.51
C SER A 569 3.10 -2.79 28.41
N LEU A 570 2.91 -4.04 27.98
CA LEU A 570 1.61 -4.70 28.01
C LEU A 570 1.30 -5.31 29.39
N LEU A 571 2.27 -5.29 30.30
CA LEU A 571 2.11 -5.83 31.64
C LEU A 571 1.05 -5.00 32.38
N ASN A 572 -0.13 -5.62 32.58
CA ASN A 572 -1.33 -5.01 33.17
C ASN A 572 -2.12 -4.05 32.26
N ASN A 573 -1.84 -3.98 30.95
CA ASN A 573 -2.63 -3.19 30.00
C ASN A 573 -3.80 -4.00 29.42
N THR A 574 -4.68 -4.50 30.29
CA THR A 574 -5.78 -5.39 29.90
C THR A 574 -6.78 -4.72 28.96
N ASP A 575 -7.04 -3.43 29.15
CA ASP A 575 -7.97 -2.68 28.29
C ASP A 575 -7.46 -2.59 26.85
N TRP A 576 -6.15 -2.41 26.66
CA TRP A 576 -5.54 -2.41 25.34
C TRP A 576 -5.64 -3.79 24.67
N ILE A 577 -5.38 -4.87 25.42
CA ILE A 577 -5.47 -6.25 24.92
C ILE A 577 -6.93 -6.58 24.53
N ASP A 578 -7.88 -6.30 25.43
CA ASP A 578 -9.29 -6.58 25.23
C ASP A 578 -9.89 -5.81 24.06
N SER A 579 -9.41 -4.59 23.79
CA SER A 579 -9.85 -3.77 22.65
C SER A 579 -9.34 -4.26 21.29
N ARG A 580 -8.37 -5.19 21.25
CA ARG A 580 -7.75 -5.70 20.00
C ARG A 580 -7.97 -7.20 19.76
N LYS A 581 -8.59 -7.90 20.70
CA LYS A 581 -8.83 -9.36 20.61
C LYS A 581 -9.65 -9.79 19.38
N ASP A 582 -10.51 -8.90 18.88
CA ASP A 582 -11.41 -9.15 17.74
C ASP A 582 -10.86 -8.59 16.42
N LYS A 583 -9.63 -8.04 16.41
CA LYS A 583 -8.96 -7.60 15.19
C LYS A 583 -8.59 -8.79 14.31
N TYR A 584 -8.39 -8.52 13.02
CA TYR A 584 -7.89 -9.52 12.07
C TYR A 584 -6.37 -9.62 12.16
N TRP A 585 -5.87 -10.66 12.82
CA TRP A 585 -4.44 -10.91 12.94
C TRP A 585 -3.87 -11.43 11.62
N MET A 586 -2.87 -10.74 11.09
CA MET A 586 -2.24 -11.06 9.81
C MET A 586 -0.72 -10.85 9.85
N GLY A 587 -0.01 -11.48 8.92
CA GLY A 587 1.44 -11.31 8.73
C GLY A 587 1.80 -10.47 7.51
N PHE A 588 3.10 -10.27 7.28
CA PHE A 588 3.57 -9.56 6.09
C PHE A 588 3.41 -10.40 4.83
N ASN A 589 3.50 -11.73 4.90
CA ASN A 589 3.26 -12.59 3.74
C ASN A 589 1.82 -12.48 3.23
N GLU A 590 0.85 -12.41 4.15
CA GLU A 590 -0.56 -12.19 3.79
C GLU A 590 -0.78 -10.77 3.24
N THR A 591 -0.21 -9.77 3.91
CA THR A 591 -0.22 -8.37 3.47
C THR A 591 0.32 -8.24 2.04
N CYS A 592 1.47 -8.85 1.78
CA CYS A 592 2.12 -8.89 0.46
C CYS A 592 1.21 -9.56 -0.58
N ALA A 593 0.62 -10.71 -0.25
CA ALA A 593 -0.23 -11.44 -1.18
C ALA A 593 -1.45 -10.62 -1.63
N TYR A 594 -2.10 -9.89 -0.72
CA TYR A 594 -3.20 -8.99 -1.08
C TYR A 594 -2.74 -7.83 -1.96
N LEU A 595 -1.64 -7.15 -1.60
CA LEU A 595 -1.17 -5.95 -2.32
C LEU A 595 -0.60 -6.26 -3.72
N HIS A 596 -0.13 -7.48 -3.94
CA HIS A 596 0.39 -7.97 -5.22
C HIS A 596 -0.60 -8.80 -6.03
N SER A 597 -1.81 -9.02 -5.52
CA SER A 597 -2.87 -9.68 -6.29
C SER A 597 -3.28 -8.83 -7.49
N SER A 598 -3.23 -9.41 -8.70
CA SER A 598 -3.63 -8.71 -9.92
C SER A 598 -5.04 -9.12 -10.33
N ILE A 599 -5.97 -8.17 -10.28
CA ILE A 599 -7.37 -8.36 -10.67
C ILE A 599 -7.60 -7.73 -12.04
N LYS A 600 -8.28 -8.43 -12.95
CA LYS A 600 -8.66 -7.93 -14.28
C LYS A 600 -10.01 -8.47 -14.70
N GLU A 601 -10.73 -7.78 -15.57
CA GLU A 601 -11.92 -8.33 -16.21
C GLU A 601 -11.60 -9.53 -17.13
N THR A 602 -12.52 -10.48 -17.22
CA THR A 602 -12.42 -11.60 -18.16
C THR A 602 -12.76 -11.15 -19.57
N SER A 603 -12.06 -11.67 -20.58
CA SER A 603 -12.47 -11.53 -21.97
C SER A 603 -13.60 -12.52 -22.31
N GLY A 604 -14.72 -12.03 -22.86
CA GLY A 604 -15.82 -12.88 -23.32
C GLY A 604 -17.21 -12.28 -23.18
N ASN A 605 -18.23 -13.11 -23.41
CA ASN A 605 -19.63 -12.73 -23.22
C ASN A 605 -20.04 -12.97 -21.76
N GLY A 606 -20.25 -11.89 -20.99
CA GLY A 606 -20.68 -11.93 -19.59
C GLY A 606 -19.74 -11.18 -18.65
N PHE A 607 -20.17 -11.00 -17.40
CA PHE A 607 -19.32 -10.41 -16.36
C PHE A 607 -18.46 -11.48 -15.71
N GLY A 608 -17.16 -11.22 -15.63
CA GLY A 608 -16.24 -12.01 -14.84
C GLY A 608 -14.96 -11.26 -14.53
N LEU A 609 -14.28 -11.71 -13.49
CA LEU A 609 -13.00 -11.21 -13.02
C LEU A 609 -12.00 -12.37 -12.95
N VAL A 610 -10.74 -12.09 -13.28
CA VAL A 610 -9.61 -12.98 -13.08
C VAL A 610 -8.72 -12.40 -12.01
N PHE A 611 -8.48 -13.19 -10.97
CA PHE A 611 -7.47 -12.93 -9.96
C PHE A 611 -6.23 -13.71 -10.34
N ASN A 612 -5.11 -13.01 -10.48
CA ASN A 612 -3.83 -13.63 -10.74
C ASN A 612 -2.96 -13.49 -9.50
N TYR A 613 -2.68 -14.63 -8.87
CA TYR A 613 -1.79 -14.76 -7.75
C TYR A 613 -0.40 -15.11 -8.26
N ASP A 614 0.51 -14.13 -8.15
CA ASP A 614 1.90 -14.29 -8.51
C ASP A 614 2.56 -15.40 -7.68
N THR A 615 3.42 -16.19 -8.32
CA THR A 615 4.03 -17.36 -7.68
C THR A 615 5.03 -17.00 -6.58
N HIS A 616 5.52 -15.76 -6.57
CA HIS A 616 6.48 -15.26 -5.59
C HIS A 616 5.77 -14.46 -4.49
N TYR A 617 5.09 -13.36 -4.82
CA TYR A 617 4.49 -12.44 -3.87
C TYR A 617 3.17 -12.94 -3.26
N CYS A 618 2.44 -13.83 -3.93
CA CYS A 618 1.16 -14.35 -3.44
C CYS A 618 1.28 -15.76 -2.83
N LYS A 619 2.48 -16.19 -2.42
CA LYS A 619 2.73 -17.52 -1.87
C LYS A 619 1.84 -17.87 -0.67
N TYR A 620 1.42 -16.88 0.12
CA TYR A 620 0.42 -17.09 1.18
C TYR A 620 -0.87 -17.75 0.68
N PHE A 621 -1.35 -17.36 -0.51
CA PHE A 621 -2.56 -17.93 -1.11
C PHE A 621 -2.37 -19.31 -1.73
N GLU A 622 -1.15 -19.86 -1.81
CA GLU A 622 -0.94 -21.23 -2.29
C GLU A 622 -1.77 -22.25 -1.50
N ASN A 623 -1.86 -22.06 -0.18
CA ASN A 623 -2.53 -22.98 0.73
C ASN A 623 -3.64 -22.32 1.57
N LYS A 624 -3.90 -21.03 1.35
CA LYS A 624 -4.90 -20.24 2.08
C LYS A 624 -5.84 -19.58 1.09
N SER A 625 -7.12 -19.54 1.42
CA SER A 625 -8.08 -18.75 0.66
C SER A 625 -7.82 -17.27 0.84
N SER A 626 -8.13 -16.47 -0.18
CA SER A 626 -8.20 -15.01 -0.04
C SER A 626 -9.65 -14.56 0.10
N ARG A 627 -9.88 -13.43 0.78
CA ARG A 627 -11.20 -12.86 1.04
C ARG A 627 -11.33 -11.48 0.46
N TRP A 628 -12.40 -11.27 -0.31
CA TRP A 628 -12.69 -10.02 -0.98
C TRP A 628 -14.17 -9.68 -0.85
N THR A 629 -14.51 -8.41 -0.95
CA THR A 629 -15.90 -7.96 -0.97
C THR A 629 -16.27 -7.55 -2.39
N LEU A 630 -17.24 -8.24 -2.99
CA LEU A 630 -17.84 -7.81 -4.25
C LEU A 630 -18.98 -6.84 -3.95
N GLU A 631 -18.95 -5.69 -4.61
CA GLU A 631 -20.03 -4.71 -4.61
C GLU A 631 -20.54 -4.46 -6.01
N LEU A 632 -21.84 -4.26 -6.13
CA LEU A 632 -22.54 -4.01 -7.39
C LEU A 632 -23.41 -2.77 -7.25
N SER A 633 -23.38 -1.88 -8.24
CA SER A 633 -24.32 -0.76 -8.30
C SER A 633 -25.74 -1.29 -8.56
N ASP A 634 -26.76 -0.52 -8.16
CA ASP A 634 -28.15 -0.92 -8.38
C ASP A 634 -28.45 -1.15 -9.87
N SER A 635 -28.00 -0.24 -10.73
CA SER A 635 -28.20 -0.34 -12.19
C SER A 635 -27.49 -1.56 -12.79
N PHE A 636 -26.29 -1.91 -12.30
CA PHE A 636 -25.57 -3.07 -12.79
C PHE A 636 -26.23 -4.38 -12.34
N ARG A 637 -26.70 -4.43 -11.08
CA ARG A 637 -27.44 -5.57 -10.54
C ARG A 637 -28.76 -5.80 -11.28
N GLU A 638 -29.49 -4.74 -11.61
CA GLU A 638 -30.69 -4.83 -12.43
C GLU A 638 -30.41 -5.45 -13.81
N LYS A 639 -29.30 -5.05 -14.46
CA LYS A 639 -28.86 -5.63 -15.74
C LYS A 639 -28.46 -7.11 -15.64
N LEU A 640 -27.89 -7.54 -14.50
CA LEU A 640 -27.56 -8.95 -14.26
C LEU A 640 -28.83 -9.84 -14.13
N GLY A 641 -29.94 -9.25 -13.69
CA GLY A 641 -31.22 -9.94 -13.51
C GLY A 641 -31.29 -10.78 -12.23
N SER A 642 -32.50 -11.24 -11.90
CA SER A 642 -32.75 -12.06 -10.71
C SER A 642 -32.17 -13.47 -10.85
N GLY A 643 -31.71 -14.05 -9.73
CA GLY A 643 -31.14 -15.39 -9.69
C GLY A 643 -29.68 -15.51 -10.19
N ALA A 644 -29.02 -14.37 -10.44
CA ALA A 644 -27.59 -14.34 -10.69
C ALA A 644 -26.83 -14.81 -9.44
N SER A 645 -25.72 -15.51 -9.66
CA SER A 645 -24.91 -16.09 -8.58
C SER A 645 -23.43 -16.04 -8.93
N VAL A 646 -22.57 -15.99 -7.91
CA VAL A 646 -21.12 -16.10 -8.10
C VAL A 646 -20.73 -17.54 -8.40
N ILE A 647 -19.85 -17.69 -9.38
CA ILE A 647 -19.18 -18.93 -9.73
C ILE A 647 -17.69 -18.69 -9.61
N ILE A 648 -17.01 -19.44 -8.74
CA ILE A 648 -15.56 -19.36 -8.52
C ILE A 648 -14.94 -20.64 -9.04
N ASP A 649 -14.05 -20.53 -10.02
CA ASP A 649 -13.38 -21.67 -10.69
C ASP A 649 -14.37 -22.75 -11.16
N GLY A 650 -15.51 -22.30 -11.72
CA GLY A 650 -16.58 -23.16 -12.20
C GLY A 650 -17.50 -23.74 -11.12
N ARG A 651 -17.27 -23.45 -9.83
CA ARG A 651 -18.10 -23.89 -8.70
C ARG A 651 -19.03 -22.78 -8.24
N LYS A 652 -20.32 -23.07 -8.20
CA LYS A 652 -21.35 -22.12 -7.72
C LYS A 652 -21.28 -22.00 -6.20
N THR A 653 -21.26 -20.78 -5.67
CA THR A 653 -21.24 -20.53 -4.22
C THR A 653 -22.58 -20.79 -3.53
N GLY A 654 -23.67 -20.85 -4.30
CA GLY A 654 -25.02 -21.13 -3.80
C GLY A 654 -25.73 -19.91 -3.19
N MET A 655 -25.06 -18.77 -3.10
CA MET A 655 -25.62 -17.51 -2.61
C MET A 655 -26.23 -16.70 -3.76
N GLU A 656 -27.42 -16.13 -3.52
CA GLU A 656 -28.01 -15.13 -4.40
C GLU A 656 -27.25 -13.81 -4.23
N LEU A 657 -27.01 -13.09 -5.33
CA LEU A 657 -26.24 -11.85 -5.31
C LEU A 657 -26.93 -10.75 -4.52
N GLY A 658 -26.25 -10.26 -3.49
CA GLY A 658 -26.59 -9.02 -2.80
C GLY A 658 -26.00 -7.77 -3.47
N PRO A 659 -26.31 -6.57 -2.95
CA PRO A 659 -25.59 -5.34 -3.32
C PRO A 659 -24.11 -5.38 -2.89
N GLU A 660 -23.83 -6.14 -1.84
CA GLU A 660 -22.51 -6.39 -1.27
C GLU A 660 -22.45 -7.83 -0.76
N GLN A 661 -21.31 -8.50 -0.96
CA GLN A 661 -21.09 -9.86 -0.48
C GLN A 661 -19.61 -10.20 -0.37
N LEU A 662 -19.28 -10.99 0.65
CA LEU A 662 -17.96 -11.59 0.79
C LEU A 662 -17.80 -12.74 -0.21
N ILE A 663 -16.69 -12.75 -0.95
CA ILE A 663 -16.26 -13.83 -1.81
C ILE A 663 -14.95 -14.41 -1.26
N GLU A 664 -14.90 -15.74 -1.20
CA GLU A 664 -13.72 -16.48 -0.77
C GLU A 664 -13.15 -17.21 -1.98
N ILE A 665 -11.95 -16.82 -2.40
CA ILE A 665 -11.25 -17.46 -3.50
C ILE A 665 -10.42 -18.59 -2.90
N PRO A 666 -10.58 -19.85 -3.36
CA PRO A 666 -9.89 -20.98 -2.77
C PRO A 666 -8.38 -20.84 -2.91
N GLY A 667 -7.63 -21.47 -1.99
CA GLY A 667 -6.19 -21.51 -2.09
C GLY A 667 -5.71 -22.13 -3.41
N GLY A 668 -4.64 -21.53 -3.95
CA GLY A 668 -4.03 -21.84 -5.23
C GLY A 668 -3.20 -20.65 -5.71
N LEU A 669 -2.20 -20.93 -6.55
CA LEU A 669 -1.45 -19.89 -7.27
C LEU A 669 -1.92 -19.81 -8.72
N GLY A 670 -1.56 -18.74 -9.43
CA GLY A 670 -1.96 -18.52 -10.81
C GLY A 670 -3.33 -17.86 -10.92
N SER A 671 -4.11 -18.26 -11.92
CA SER A 671 -5.37 -17.58 -12.26
C SER A 671 -6.59 -18.26 -11.64
N HIS A 672 -7.35 -17.50 -10.86
CA HIS A 672 -8.69 -17.85 -10.39
C HIS A 672 -9.73 -17.03 -11.14
N LYS A 673 -10.80 -17.68 -11.59
CA LYS A 673 -11.86 -17.04 -12.37
C LYS A 673 -13.12 -16.92 -11.55
N ILE A 674 -13.64 -15.70 -11.48
CA ILE A 674 -14.94 -15.37 -10.93
C ILE A 674 -15.85 -15.02 -12.09
N ASP A 675 -16.95 -15.76 -12.25
CA ASP A 675 -17.99 -15.45 -13.21
C ASP A 675 -19.27 -15.07 -12.46
N ILE A 676 -19.99 -14.09 -12.98
CA ILE A 676 -21.35 -13.79 -12.53
C ILE A 676 -22.31 -14.05 -13.67
N GLY A 677 -23.29 -14.91 -13.42
CA GLY A 677 -24.33 -15.17 -14.38
C GLY A 677 -25.55 -15.85 -13.79
N THR A 678 -26.66 -15.70 -14.49
CA THR A 678 -27.84 -16.55 -14.40
C THR A 678 -27.58 -17.75 -15.28
N LYS A 679 -27.27 -18.93 -14.72
CA LYS A 679 -27.28 -20.14 -15.56
C LYS A 679 -28.73 -20.46 -15.91
N GLN A 680 -29.04 -20.47 -17.21
CA GLN A 680 -30.02 -21.38 -17.78
C GLN A 680 -29.63 -22.83 -17.53
#